data_AF-A0A8H5GV46-F1
#
_entry.id   AF-A0A8H5GV46-F1
#
_cell.length_a   1.000
_cell.length_b   1.000
_cell.length_c   1.000
_cell.angle_alpha   90.00
_cell.angle_beta   90.00
_cell.angle_gamma   90.00
#
_symmetry.space_group_name_H-M   'P 1'
#
loop_
_entity.id
_entity.type
_entity.pdbx_description
1 polymer ?
#
loop_
_entity_poly.entity_id
_entity_poly.type
_entity_poly.pdbx_seq_one_letter_code
_entity_poly.pdbx_strand_id
1 'polypeptide(L)'
;MASIFLVNVDNVGSNQMHQIRVALRGKGVVLMGKNTMVRRALRTILTEYPQFERLLPHVKGNIGFVFTDKDLKEVREIIVANKVKAPARAGALAPLDVVVPAANTGMEPGKTSFFQALGIPTKIARGTIEIVSDVKVVTAGTRVGTSEATLLNMLNISPFTYGMTVEQIFDNGNTFSPEVLDVDESELIDRFMSGIKTIAAISLALNYPTIVSVAHTLVNAYKNLIGVALATEYTFEGAEKIKEYLANPDAFAAAAPAAEAAPAADAGPAAAKEEEKEEESDEDMHVARCYIGEGRREDASNGGHKRINYDSDYDLGYDFSVVGLERWITSITISSTTTTLDKPDMDLPKGGHLVVVSNRLPITINKDANGEYHFKMSSGGLVSALSGFKKSLNFTWIGWPGFFIPPKDRPLVDKRLMEEFACQAVYLDDDVADRHYNGFSNSILWPLFHYHPGEMNFDEENWLAYRQANMRFAEVVLQQLTPGAMVWVQDYHLMLLPMLLRGLIDGTAAGDFTVKELSKITEGLEGEAAAPAAPIPGIKIGYFLHTPFPSSEIYRRVSPFCLLEPFPDTRILPVRREILLGVLYCDLIGFHTYDYARHFLSSCTRILGLPTMPNGVEFEGRLVHVGTFPIGIEPASFIDTLKRESVQNRISQLEQRFGGVKVIVGVDRLDYIKGVPQKLHALELFLTQHPEWIGRVVLVQLAVPSRQDVEEYQNLRSTVNELVGRINGRFGTVEFMPIHFMHKSLAFDELCALYAVSDVCLVSSTRDGMNLVSYEYIACQQARQGVMILSEFAGAAQSLNGSLVVNPWDSQQVADAIHEAVTMDAATRAENHRKLFKYVNKYSAAFWGSSFIKEMGRIEAADSFKEREGAGPGVGVGEGQPRNAGKGEETLKMKPDDPAPQANGTVIQGNGVPLTPVL
;
A
#
# COMPACT_ATOMS: atom_id res chain seq x y z
N MET A 1 33.32 -15.22 -16.47
CA MET A 1 31.90 -15.56 -16.23
C MET A 1 31.22 -15.65 -17.59
N ALA A 2 30.18 -16.48 -17.76
CA ALA A 2 29.48 -16.55 -19.04
C ALA A 2 28.34 -15.52 -19.06
N SER A 3 28.29 -14.70 -20.10
CA SER A 3 27.18 -13.78 -20.36
C SER A 3 26.00 -14.56 -20.93
N ILE A 4 24.78 -14.10 -20.66
CA ILE A 4 23.55 -14.84 -20.96
C ILE A 4 22.57 -13.95 -21.71
N PHE A 5 22.18 -14.37 -22.91
CA PHE A 5 21.03 -13.78 -23.60
C PHE A 5 19.75 -14.50 -23.20
N LEU A 6 18.74 -13.74 -22.78
CA LEU A 6 17.36 -14.21 -22.71
C LEU A 6 16.71 -13.96 -24.06
N VAL A 7 16.27 -15.05 -24.69
CA VAL A 7 15.73 -15.03 -26.05
C VAL A 7 14.29 -15.52 -26.08
N ASN A 8 13.44 -14.83 -26.82
CA ASN A 8 12.08 -15.27 -27.10
C ASN A 8 12.05 -16.10 -28.39
N VAL A 9 11.31 -17.20 -28.35
CA VAL A 9 11.31 -18.26 -29.37
C VAL A 9 9.88 -18.50 -29.90
N ASP A 10 9.05 -17.46 -29.95
CA ASP A 10 7.68 -17.54 -30.47
C ASP A 10 7.62 -17.76 -32.00
N ASN A 11 6.79 -18.73 -32.39
CA ASN A 11 6.59 -19.18 -33.78
C ASN A 11 7.85 -19.70 -34.52
N VAL A 12 8.94 -20.00 -33.81
CA VAL A 12 10.18 -20.55 -34.39
C VAL A 12 10.07 -22.07 -34.60
N GLY A 13 10.31 -22.55 -35.83
CA GLY A 13 10.18 -23.97 -36.17
C GLY A 13 11.36 -24.84 -35.72
N SER A 14 11.14 -26.15 -35.52
CA SER A 14 12.20 -27.10 -35.09
C SER A 14 13.44 -27.11 -35.98
N ASN A 15 13.27 -26.98 -37.31
CA ASN A 15 14.38 -26.91 -38.27
C ASN A 15 15.16 -25.59 -38.14
N GLN A 16 14.47 -24.47 -37.88
CA GLN A 16 15.08 -23.16 -37.65
C GLN A 16 15.88 -23.18 -36.34
N MET A 17 15.33 -23.78 -35.27
CA MET A 17 16.06 -24.05 -34.02
C MET A 17 17.22 -25.05 -34.17
N HIS A 18 17.24 -25.87 -35.21
CA HIS A 18 18.39 -26.72 -35.54
C HIS A 18 19.48 -25.90 -36.25
N GLN A 19 19.11 -25.08 -37.24
CA GLN A 19 20.03 -24.18 -37.96
C GLN A 19 20.68 -23.16 -37.02
N ILE A 20 19.90 -22.50 -36.15
CA ILE A 20 20.40 -21.58 -35.11
C ILE A 20 21.39 -22.31 -34.18
N ARG A 21 21.07 -23.52 -33.73
CA ARG A 21 21.98 -24.32 -32.89
C ARG A 21 23.23 -24.81 -33.62
N VAL A 22 23.20 -24.98 -34.94
CA VAL A 22 24.40 -25.27 -35.75
C VAL A 22 25.26 -24.02 -35.91
N ALA A 23 24.66 -22.86 -36.19
CA ALA A 23 25.35 -21.57 -36.34
C ALA A 23 26.02 -21.10 -35.03
N LEU A 24 25.44 -21.43 -33.87
CA LEU A 24 25.99 -21.10 -32.55
C LEU A 24 27.03 -22.10 -32.03
N ARG A 25 27.31 -23.23 -32.73
CA ARG A 25 28.32 -24.21 -32.26
C ARG A 25 29.70 -23.54 -32.12
N GLY A 26 30.25 -23.58 -30.91
CA GLY A 26 31.55 -22.95 -30.60
C GLY A 26 31.50 -21.42 -30.45
N LYS A 27 30.30 -20.81 -30.41
CA LYS A 27 30.07 -19.41 -30.01
C LYS A 27 29.07 -19.26 -28.87
N GLY A 28 28.17 -20.22 -28.65
CA GLY A 28 27.29 -20.25 -27.49
C GLY A 28 26.46 -21.53 -27.38
N VAL A 29 25.81 -21.72 -26.22
CA VAL A 29 24.95 -22.88 -25.94
C VAL A 29 23.52 -22.42 -25.70
N VAL A 30 22.59 -22.87 -26.55
CA VAL A 30 21.15 -22.60 -26.42
C VAL A 30 20.48 -23.67 -25.56
N LEU A 31 19.94 -23.28 -24.42
CA LEU A 31 19.13 -24.12 -23.53
C LEU A 31 17.68 -23.64 -23.49
N MET A 32 16.75 -24.59 -23.63
CA MET A 32 15.31 -24.39 -23.47
C MET A 32 14.81 -25.30 -22.34
N GLY A 33 13.91 -24.82 -21.50
CA GLY A 33 13.33 -25.61 -20.41
C GLY A 33 11.94 -25.11 -20.03
N LYS A 34 11.17 -25.91 -19.30
CA LYS A 34 9.90 -25.43 -18.73
C LYS A 34 10.20 -24.33 -17.70
N ASN A 35 9.51 -23.19 -17.78
CA ASN A 35 9.72 -22.05 -16.89
C ASN A 35 9.70 -22.43 -15.40
N THR A 36 8.85 -23.40 -15.00
CA THR A 36 8.81 -23.94 -13.63
C THR A 36 10.10 -24.64 -13.20
N MET A 37 10.73 -25.41 -14.10
CA MET A 37 12.02 -26.06 -13.87
C MET A 37 13.16 -25.04 -13.84
N VAL A 38 13.14 -24.06 -14.76
CA VAL A 38 14.15 -22.99 -14.83
C VAL A 38 14.12 -22.13 -13.57
N ARG A 39 12.95 -21.63 -13.16
CA ARG A 39 12.80 -20.85 -11.92
C ARG A 39 13.23 -21.65 -10.68
N ARG A 40 12.94 -22.96 -10.63
CA ARG A 40 13.41 -23.83 -9.54
C ARG A 40 14.94 -24.00 -9.53
N ALA A 41 15.55 -24.19 -10.69
CA ALA A 41 17.01 -24.29 -10.81
C ALA A 41 17.69 -22.98 -10.40
N LEU A 42 17.22 -21.83 -10.91
CA LEU A 42 17.70 -20.51 -10.52
C LEU A 42 17.57 -20.30 -9.01
N ARG A 43 16.38 -20.52 -8.42
CA ARG A 43 16.15 -20.44 -6.95
C ARG A 43 17.07 -21.34 -6.11
N THR A 44 17.53 -22.47 -6.65
CA THR A 44 18.50 -23.34 -5.95
C THR A 44 19.90 -22.69 -5.96
N ILE A 45 20.28 -22.09 -7.10
CA ILE A 45 21.59 -21.47 -7.34
C ILE A 45 21.72 -20.09 -6.67
N LEU A 46 20.61 -19.39 -6.37
CA LEU A 46 20.63 -18.08 -5.67
C LEU A 46 21.37 -18.14 -4.33
N THR A 47 21.35 -19.28 -3.64
CA THR A 47 22.10 -19.51 -2.39
C THR A 47 23.61 -19.33 -2.54
N GLU A 48 24.15 -19.59 -3.74
CA GLU A 48 25.57 -19.50 -4.06
C GLU A 48 25.90 -18.24 -4.90
N TYR A 49 24.97 -17.79 -5.74
CA TYR A 49 25.16 -16.67 -6.67
C TYR A 49 23.91 -15.77 -6.74
N PRO A 50 23.77 -14.79 -5.81
CA PRO A 50 22.61 -13.90 -5.74
C PRO A 50 22.36 -13.10 -7.03
N GLN A 51 23.42 -12.79 -7.80
CA GLN A 51 23.30 -11.96 -9.00
C GLN A 51 22.32 -12.48 -10.07
N PHE A 52 22.02 -13.79 -10.09
CA PHE A 52 21.07 -14.37 -11.05
C PHE A 52 19.59 -14.12 -10.70
N GLU A 53 19.28 -13.54 -9.54
CA GLU A 53 17.91 -13.18 -9.16
C GLU A 53 17.26 -12.23 -10.17
N ARG A 54 18.05 -11.29 -10.71
CA ARG A 54 17.64 -10.33 -11.74
C ARG A 54 17.14 -10.98 -13.03
N LEU A 55 17.42 -12.27 -13.27
CA LEU A 55 16.85 -13.01 -14.39
C LEU A 55 15.41 -13.49 -14.13
N LEU A 56 15.01 -13.71 -12.88
CA LEU A 56 13.71 -14.31 -12.53
C LEU A 56 12.48 -13.52 -13.04
N PRO A 57 12.43 -12.17 -12.93
CA PRO A 57 11.30 -11.38 -13.44
C PRO A 57 11.08 -11.56 -14.94
N HIS A 58 12.16 -11.77 -15.68
CA HIS A 58 12.17 -11.90 -17.13
C HIS A 58 11.86 -13.33 -17.61
N VAL A 59 11.73 -14.35 -16.75
CA VAL A 59 11.35 -15.71 -17.18
C VAL A 59 9.82 -15.85 -17.32
N LYS A 60 9.21 -15.11 -18.27
CA LYS A 60 7.77 -15.16 -18.61
C LYS A 60 7.60 -15.44 -20.13
N GLY A 61 6.62 -16.25 -20.55
CA GLY A 61 6.47 -16.63 -21.97
C GLY A 61 7.36 -17.79 -22.42
N ASN A 62 7.66 -17.90 -23.73
CA ASN A 62 8.39 -19.01 -24.34
C ASN A 62 9.89 -18.67 -24.52
N ILE A 63 10.62 -18.69 -23.40
CA ILE A 63 11.99 -18.16 -23.33
C ILE A 63 13.06 -19.26 -23.36
N GLY A 64 14.14 -18.95 -24.06
CA GLY A 64 15.41 -19.67 -24.05
C GLY A 64 16.54 -18.86 -23.41
N PHE A 65 17.61 -19.57 -23.07
CA PHE A 65 18.85 -19.00 -22.55
C PHE A 65 19.99 -19.34 -23.51
N VAL A 66 20.71 -18.34 -23.99
CA VAL A 66 21.94 -18.53 -24.78
C VAL A 66 23.13 -18.11 -23.94
N PHE A 67 23.93 -19.07 -23.52
CA PHE A 67 25.16 -18.85 -22.76
C PHE A 67 26.32 -18.62 -23.73
N THR A 68 27.10 -17.56 -23.55
CA THR A 68 28.29 -17.27 -24.35
C THR A 68 29.46 -16.75 -23.50
N ASP A 69 30.65 -16.88 -24.06
CA ASP A 69 31.94 -16.37 -23.58
C ASP A 69 32.60 -15.43 -24.61
N LYS A 70 31.86 -15.00 -25.63
CA LYS A 70 32.34 -14.19 -26.77
C LYS A 70 31.66 -12.83 -26.83
N ASP A 71 32.15 -12.00 -27.75
CA ASP A 71 31.60 -10.66 -27.99
C ASP A 71 30.08 -10.68 -28.19
N LEU A 72 29.40 -9.80 -27.46
CA LEU A 72 27.95 -9.77 -27.37
C LEU A 72 27.30 -9.28 -28.67
N LYS A 73 28.00 -8.42 -29.44
CA LYS A 73 27.51 -7.86 -30.69
C LYS A 73 27.51 -8.93 -31.78
N GLU A 74 28.63 -9.64 -31.98
CA GLU A 74 28.72 -10.79 -32.89
C GLU A 74 27.65 -11.86 -32.61
N VAL A 75 27.43 -12.21 -31.34
CA VAL A 75 26.50 -13.29 -30.96
C VAL A 75 25.05 -12.85 -31.17
N ARG A 76 24.71 -11.58 -30.88
CA ARG A 76 23.39 -11.00 -31.16
C ARG A 76 23.08 -10.98 -32.66
N GLU A 77 24.04 -10.61 -33.50
CA GLU A 77 23.87 -10.63 -34.96
C GLU A 77 23.55 -12.05 -35.47
N ILE A 78 24.27 -13.07 -35.01
CA ILE A 78 24.07 -14.48 -35.41
C ILE A 78 22.70 -15.01 -34.95
N ILE A 79 22.24 -14.60 -33.77
CA ILE A 79 20.89 -14.90 -33.24
C ILE A 79 19.81 -14.29 -34.13
N VAL A 80 19.94 -13.00 -34.47
CA VAL A 80 18.93 -12.21 -35.20
C VAL A 80 18.94 -12.50 -36.71
N ALA A 81 20.04 -12.99 -37.28
CA ALA A 81 20.16 -13.28 -38.72
C ALA A 81 19.21 -14.39 -39.22
N ASN A 82 18.86 -15.37 -38.38
CA ASN A 82 18.06 -16.54 -38.79
C ASN A 82 16.55 -16.27 -38.78
N LYS A 83 16.08 -15.38 -39.67
CA LYS A 83 14.66 -15.06 -39.87
C LYS A 83 14.04 -15.88 -41.01
N VAL A 84 12.89 -16.50 -40.76
CA VAL A 84 12.14 -17.30 -41.76
C VAL A 84 10.84 -16.57 -42.12
N LYS A 85 10.55 -16.45 -43.42
CA LYS A 85 9.28 -15.89 -43.92
C LYS A 85 8.13 -16.87 -43.67
N ALA A 86 7.00 -16.37 -43.22
CA ALA A 86 5.81 -17.13 -42.91
C ALA A 86 4.53 -16.45 -43.44
N PRO A 87 3.51 -17.24 -43.82
CA PRO A 87 2.22 -16.70 -44.23
C PRO A 87 1.48 -16.04 -43.06
N ALA A 88 0.71 -14.99 -43.36
CA ALA A 88 -0.17 -14.38 -42.39
C ALA A 88 -1.31 -15.35 -42.00
N ARG A 89 -1.58 -15.45 -40.69
CA ARG A 89 -2.65 -16.29 -40.12
C ARG A 89 -3.75 -15.41 -39.52
N ALA A 90 -5.00 -15.79 -39.72
CA ALA A 90 -6.14 -15.11 -39.12
C ALA A 90 -6.03 -15.11 -37.57
N GLY A 91 -6.27 -13.95 -36.95
CA GLY A 91 -6.18 -13.74 -35.51
C GLY A 91 -4.77 -13.45 -34.97
N ALA A 92 -3.70 -13.62 -35.77
CA ALA A 92 -2.35 -13.29 -35.34
C ALA A 92 -2.14 -11.76 -35.26
N LEU A 93 -1.29 -11.30 -34.34
CA LEU A 93 -0.84 -9.91 -34.30
C LEU A 93 0.19 -9.66 -35.41
N ALA A 94 0.05 -8.56 -36.14
CA ALA A 94 0.98 -8.18 -37.21
C ALA A 94 2.23 -7.49 -36.64
N PRO A 95 3.44 -8.03 -36.83
CA PRO A 95 4.68 -7.42 -36.35
C PRO A 95 5.14 -6.20 -37.16
N LEU A 96 4.60 -6.01 -38.37
CA LEU A 96 4.96 -4.94 -39.29
C LEU A 96 3.82 -4.65 -40.27
N ASP A 97 3.81 -3.45 -40.84
CA ASP A 97 2.83 -3.04 -41.85
C ASP A 97 2.93 -3.90 -43.12
N VAL A 98 1.79 -4.37 -43.61
CA VAL A 98 1.72 -5.20 -44.82
C VAL A 98 1.07 -4.42 -45.95
N VAL A 99 1.86 -4.10 -46.97
CA VAL A 99 1.42 -3.44 -48.20
C VAL A 99 1.40 -4.46 -49.34
N VAL A 100 0.32 -4.48 -50.11
CA VAL A 100 0.21 -5.26 -51.35
C VAL A 100 0.52 -4.32 -52.52
N PRO A 101 1.54 -4.59 -53.34
CA PRO A 101 1.92 -3.71 -54.45
C PRO A 101 0.96 -3.81 -55.65
N ALA A 102 0.90 -2.75 -56.44
CA ALA A 102 0.18 -2.70 -57.71
C ALA A 102 0.78 -3.69 -58.73
N ALA A 103 0.10 -4.82 -58.93
CA ALA A 103 0.54 -5.89 -59.82
C ALA A 103 -0.65 -6.64 -60.44
N ASN A 104 -0.40 -7.33 -61.56
CA ASN A 104 -1.33 -8.30 -62.11
C ASN A 104 -1.28 -9.59 -61.27
N THR A 105 -2.40 -9.94 -60.65
CA THR A 105 -2.51 -11.04 -59.68
C THR A 105 -2.63 -12.41 -60.33
N GLY A 106 -2.83 -12.49 -61.66
CA GLY A 106 -3.06 -13.74 -62.38
C GLY A 106 -4.41 -14.42 -62.09
N MET A 107 -5.27 -13.84 -61.25
CA MET A 107 -6.55 -14.45 -60.84
C MET A 107 -7.68 -14.19 -61.83
N GLU A 108 -8.60 -15.16 -61.92
CA GLU A 108 -9.81 -15.07 -62.75
C GLU A 108 -10.74 -13.92 -62.31
N PRO A 109 -11.45 -13.25 -63.24
CA PRO A 109 -12.29 -12.08 -62.93
C PRO A 109 -13.44 -12.35 -61.97
N GLY A 110 -13.85 -13.62 -61.77
CA GLY A 110 -14.91 -13.99 -60.83
C GLY A 110 -14.61 -13.69 -59.37
N LYS A 111 -13.35 -13.40 -59.01
CA LYS A 111 -12.93 -13.06 -57.64
C LYS A 111 -12.88 -11.54 -57.35
N THR A 112 -13.24 -10.66 -58.29
CA THR A 112 -13.16 -9.19 -58.10
C THR A 112 -13.96 -8.68 -56.89
N SER A 113 -15.09 -9.31 -56.56
CA SER A 113 -15.91 -8.97 -55.40
C SER A 113 -15.16 -9.10 -54.06
N PHE A 114 -14.21 -10.03 -53.96
CA PHE A 114 -13.39 -10.22 -52.76
C PHE A 114 -12.38 -9.09 -52.55
N PHE A 115 -11.76 -8.61 -53.64
CA PHE A 115 -10.85 -7.44 -53.59
C PHE A 115 -11.61 -6.14 -53.30
N GLN A 116 -12.82 -5.99 -53.87
CA GLN A 116 -13.70 -4.84 -53.59
C GLN A 116 -14.17 -4.80 -52.14
N ALA A 117 -14.50 -5.95 -51.54
CA ALA A 117 -14.88 -6.05 -50.13
C ALA A 117 -13.75 -5.66 -49.15
N LEU A 118 -12.48 -5.77 -49.59
CA LEU A 118 -11.29 -5.32 -48.86
C LEU A 118 -10.86 -3.88 -49.21
N GLY A 119 -11.64 -3.15 -50.00
CA GLY A 119 -11.34 -1.76 -50.39
C GLY A 119 -10.18 -1.61 -51.38
N ILE A 120 -9.73 -2.69 -52.03
CA ILE A 120 -8.58 -2.67 -52.95
C ILE A 120 -9.04 -2.30 -54.37
N PRO A 121 -8.56 -1.20 -54.97
CA PRO A 121 -8.94 -0.79 -56.30
C PRO A 121 -8.34 -1.74 -57.34
N THR A 122 -9.20 -2.39 -58.11
CA THR A 122 -8.82 -3.41 -59.10
C THR A 122 -9.42 -3.11 -60.47
N LYS A 123 -8.70 -3.52 -61.51
CA LYS A 123 -9.08 -3.43 -62.92
C LYS A 123 -8.92 -4.81 -63.57
N ILE A 124 -9.76 -5.13 -64.56
CA ILE A 124 -9.59 -6.37 -65.34
C ILE A 124 -8.71 -6.04 -66.56
N ALA A 125 -7.58 -6.73 -66.69
CA ALA A 125 -6.64 -6.57 -67.79
C ALA A 125 -6.21 -7.94 -68.32
N ARG A 126 -6.30 -8.14 -69.65
CA ARG A 126 -5.93 -9.40 -70.33
C ARG A 126 -6.58 -10.68 -69.75
N GLY A 127 -7.76 -10.56 -69.16
CA GLY A 127 -8.52 -11.67 -68.58
C GLY A 127 -8.17 -12.00 -67.12
N THR A 128 -7.30 -11.23 -66.47
CA THR A 128 -6.96 -11.40 -65.03
C THR A 128 -7.17 -10.10 -64.24
N ILE A 129 -7.20 -10.21 -62.91
CA ILE A 129 -7.35 -9.08 -61.98
C ILE A 129 -6.01 -8.37 -61.77
N GLU A 130 -5.97 -7.06 -61.99
CA GLU A 130 -4.83 -6.16 -61.81
C GLU A 130 -5.13 -5.15 -60.69
N ILE A 131 -4.22 -5.01 -59.73
CA ILE A 131 -4.32 -4.04 -58.62
C ILE A 131 -3.79 -2.69 -59.13
N VAL A 132 -4.57 -1.62 -58.94
CA VAL A 132 -4.31 -0.32 -59.57
C VAL A 132 -3.26 0.52 -58.82
N SER A 133 -3.17 0.35 -57.50
CA SER A 133 -2.27 1.11 -56.62
C SER A 133 -1.89 0.27 -55.41
N ASP A 134 -0.73 0.57 -54.80
CA ASP A 134 -0.30 -0.06 -53.56
C ASP A 134 -1.31 0.23 -52.43
N VAL A 135 -1.71 -0.82 -51.69
CA VAL A 135 -2.66 -0.70 -50.56
C VAL A 135 -2.07 -1.33 -49.31
N LYS A 136 -2.09 -0.60 -48.19
CA LYS A 136 -1.81 -1.16 -46.86
C LYS A 136 -3.01 -1.99 -46.42
N VAL A 137 -2.81 -3.30 -46.31
CA VAL A 137 -3.86 -4.28 -45.96
C VAL A 137 -3.86 -4.58 -44.46
N VAL A 138 -2.70 -4.51 -43.80
CA VAL A 138 -2.57 -4.74 -42.36
C VAL A 138 -1.66 -3.69 -41.73
N THR A 139 -2.03 -3.18 -40.57
CA THR A 139 -1.21 -2.25 -39.76
C THR A 139 -0.50 -3.00 -38.64
N ALA A 140 0.75 -2.64 -38.35
CA ALA A 140 1.51 -3.19 -37.23
C ALA A 140 0.74 -3.06 -35.90
N GLY A 141 0.82 -4.08 -35.05
CA GLY A 141 0.09 -4.16 -33.78
C GLY A 141 -1.39 -4.53 -33.86
N THR A 142 -2.00 -4.59 -35.04
CA THR A 142 -3.39 -5.03 -35.19
C THR A 142 -3.50 -6.55 -35.41
N ARG A 143 -4.66 -7.14 -35.09
CA ARG A 143 -4.95 -8.55 -35.39
C ARG A 143 -5.32 -8.70 -36.87
N VAL A 144 -4.64 -9.60 -37.57
CA VAL A 144 -4.93 -9.92 -38.97
C VAL A 144 -6.32 -10.57 -39.05
N GLY A 145 -7.24 -9.96 -39.81
CA GLY A 145 -8.55 -10.56 -40.07
C GLY A 145 -8.47 -11.77 -41.02
N THR A 146 -9.56 -12.53 -41.09
CA THR A 146 -9.63 -13.75 -41.91
C THR A 146 -9.47 -13.44 -43.40
N SER A 147 -10.06 -12.34 -43.86
CA SER A 147 -10.06 -11.94 -45.27
C SER A 147 -8.67 -11.47 -45.73
N GLU A 148 -7.97 -10.70 -44.91
CA GLU A 148 -6.61 -10.21 -45.12
C GLU A 148 -5.61 -11.37 -45.15
N ALA A 149 -5.71 -12.30 -44.18
CA ALA A 149 -4.90 -13.51 -44.17
C ALA A 149 -5.15 -14.36 -45.44
N THR A 150 -6.41 -14.55 -45.84
CA THR A 150 -6.75 -15.29 -47.06
C THR A 150 -6.22 -14.59 -48.32
N LEU A 151 -6.32 -13.26 -48.42
CA LEU A 151 -5.77 -12.49 -49.55
C LEU A 151 -4.25 -12.68 -49.68
N LEU A 152 -3.51 -12.50 -48.58
CA LEU A 152 -2.04 -12.61 -48.58
C LEU A 152 -1.58 -14.02 -48.97
N ASN A 153 -2.30 -15.05 -48.51
CA ASN A 153 -2.07 -16.44 -48.93
C ASN A 153 -2.40 -16.65 -50.42
N MET A 154 -3.49 -16.11 -50.96
CA MET A 154 -3.81 -16.23 -52.39
C MET A 154 -2.79 -15.51 -53.30
N LEU A 155 -2.16 -14.43 -52.82
CA LEU A 155 -1.10 -13.71 -53.54
C LEU A 155 0.31 -14.32 -53.33
N ASN A 156 0.43 -15.41 -52.57
CA ASN A 156 1.72 -15.99 -52.13
C ASN A 156 2.64 -14.98 -51.39
N ILE A 157 2.08 -13.94 -50.79
CA ILE A 157 2.83 -12.96 -49.99
C ILE A 157 2.94 -13.50 -48.57
N SER A 158 4.16 -13.80 -48.14
CA SER A 158 4.50 -14.19 -46.76
C SER A 158 5.19 -13.02 -46.05
N PRO A 159 4.44 -12.08 -45.45
CA PRO A 159 4.99 -10.81 -44.96
C PRO A 159 5.68 -10.92 -43.60
N PHE A 160 5.36 -11.95 -42.81
CA PHE A 160 5.86 -12.05 -41.44
C PHE A 160 7.19 -12.81 -41.41
N THR A 161 8.20 -12.21 -40.78
CA THR A 161 9.46 -12.88 -40.48
C THR A 161 9.49 -13.29 -39.03
N TYR A 162 9.40 -14.59 -38.76
CA TYR A 162 9.60 -15.13 -37.41
C TYR A 162 11.05 -15.58 -37.24
N GLY A 163 11.63 -15.26 -36.09
CA GLY A 163 13.02 -15.53 -35.75
C GLY A 163 13.23 -15.32 -34.26
N MET A 164 14.36 -15.78 -33.74
CA MET A 164 14.70 -15.65 -32.34
C MET A 164 15.03 -14.20 -32.01
N THR A 165 14.31 -13.59 -31.07
CA THR A 165 14.55 -12.21 -30.62
C THR A 165 15.27 -12.22 -29.27
N VAL A 166 16.12 -11.23 -29.03
CA VAL A 166 16.76 -11.00 -27.71
C VAL A 166 15.86 -10.06 -26.92
N GLU A 167 15.42 -10.47 -25.73
CA GLU A 167 14.62 -9.62 -24.84
C GLU A 167 15.49 -8.91 -23.79
N GLN A 168 16.47 -9.61 -23.22
CA GLN A 168 17.38 -9.09 -22.20
C GLN A 168 18.77 -9.73 -22.32
N ILE A 169 19.78 -8.99 -21.87
CA ILE A 169 21.18 -9.44 -21.82
C ILE A 169 21.64 -9.37 -20.38
N PHE A 170 22.23 -10.45 -19.88
CA PHE A 170 22.83 -10.51 -18.55
C PHE A 170 24.33 -10.64 -18.67
N ASP A 171 25.04 -9.64 -18.12
CA ASP A 171 26.50 -9.62 -18.08
C ASP A 171 26.99 -9.04 -16.76
N ASN A 172 28.05 -9.65 -16.21
CA ASN A 172 28.71 -9.24 -14.95
C ASN A 172 27.77 -8.90 -13.78
N GLY A 173 26.62 -9.59 -13.69
CA GLY A 173 25.63 -9.43 -12.61
C GLY A 173 24.54 -8.37 -12.85
N ASN A 174 24.59 -7.66 -13.98
CA ASN A 174 23.58 -6.68 -14.39
C ASN A 174 22.74 -7.23 -15.57
N THR A 175 21.48 -6.80 -15.64
CA THR A 175 20.61 -6.99 -16.81
C THR A 175 20.49 -5.69 -17.61
N PHE A 176 20.54 -5.80 -18.93
CA PHE A 176 20.48 -4.67 -19.85
C PHE A 176 19.48 -4.93 -21.00
N SER A 177 18.80 -3.86 -21.44
CA SER A 177 18.05 -3.85 -22.70
C SER A 177 19.02 -4.14 -23.87
N PRO A 178 18.62 -4.92 -24.89
CA PRO A 178 19.45 -5.15 -26.07
C PRO A 178 19.83 -3.87 -26.83
N GLU A 179 19.11 -2.77 -26.63
CA GLU A 179 19.40 -1.43 -27.20
C GLU A 179 20.71 -0.83 -26.65
N VAL A 180 21.15 -1.23 -25.45
CA VAL A 180 22.40 -0.71 -24.85
C VAL A 180 23.64 -1.10 -25.67
N LEU A 181 23.57 -2.19 -26.44
CA LEU A 181 24.64 -2.60 -27.37
C LEU A 181 24.63 -1.84 -28.72
N ASP A 182 23.60 -1.03 -28.96
CA ASP A 182 23.47 -0.19 -30.16
C ASP A 182 23.90 1.27 -29.90
N VAL A 183 24.25 1.63 -28.67
CA VAL A 183 24.73 2.97 -28.29
C VAL A 183 26.13 3.20 -28.86
N ASP A 184 26.27 4.26 -29.65
CA ASP A 184 27.54 4.71 -30.22
C ASP A 184 28.27 5.68 -29.25
N GLU A 185 29.60 5.76 -29.36
CA GLU A 185 30.42 6.62 -28.49
C GLU A 185 30.05 8.11 -28.63
N SER A 186 29.62 8.51 -29.83
CA SER A 186 29.12 9.86 -30.13
C SER A 186 27.89 10.24 -29.30
N GLU A 187 26.91 9.33 -29.14
CA GLU A 187 25.68 9.61 -28.41
C GLU A 187 25.91 9.74 -26.89
N LEU A 188 26.87 8.98 -26.35
CA LEU A 188 27.31 9.09 -24.96
C LEU A 188 27.92 10.46 -24.66
N ILE A 189 28.76 10.99 -25.56
CA ILE A 189 29.36 12.31 -25.46
C ILE A 189 28.29 13.40 -25.48
N ASP A 190 27.32 13.33 -26.41
CA ASP A 190 26.24 14.31 -26.51
C ASP A 190 25.34 14.34 -25.27
N ARG A 191 24.98 13.16 -24.73
CA ARG A 191 24.20 13.06 -23.48
C ARG A 191 24.97 13.63 -22.29
N PHE A 192 26.28 13.36 -22.19
CA PHE A 192 27.14 13.91 -21.13
C PHE A 192 27.25 15.44 -21.21
N MET A 193 27.47 15.98 -22.42
CA MET A 193 27.51 17.43 -22.68
C MET A 193 26.18 18.12 -22.39
N SER A 194 25.04 17.44 -22.63
CA SER A 194 23.71 17.92 -22.25
C SER A 194 23.55 18.01 -20.72
N GLY A 195 24.07 17.02 -19.98
CA GLY A 195 24.13 17.06 -18.52
C GLY A 195 24.93 18.25 -17.98
N ILE A 196 26.12 18.50 -18.54
CA ILE A 196 26.97 19.64 -18.18
C ILE A 196 26.24 20.98 -18.45
N LYS A 197 25.61 21.14 -19.62
CA LYS A 197 24.82 22.33 -19.96
C LYS A 197 23.69 22.58 -18.96
N THR A 198 23.02 21.52 -18.50
CA THR A 198 21.94 21.60 -17.52
C THR A 198 22.46 22.06 -16.14
N ILE A 199 23.57 21.49 -15.67
CA ILE A 199 24.22 21.89 -14.40
C ILE A 199 24.72 23.34 -14.46
N ALA A 200 25.26 23.77 -15.60
CA ALA A 200 25.67 25.16 -15.82
C ALA A 200 24.48 26.13 -15.75
N ALA A 201 23.35 25.77 -16.38
CA ALA A 201 22.12 26.57 -16.34
C ALA A 201 21.54 26.69 -14.92
N ILE A 202 21.51 25.60 -14.14
CA ILE A 202 21.08 25.61 -12.73
C ILE A 202 22.03 26.48 -11.89
N SER A 203 23.35 26.34 -12.07
CA SER A 203 24.34 27.14 -11.35
C SER A 203 24.17 28.65 -11.62
N LEU A 204 23.89 29.01 -12.88
CA LEU A 204 23.60 30.39 -13.29
C LEU A 204 22.31 30.91 -12.65
N ALA A 205 21.23 30.12 -12.64
CA ALA A 205 19.95 30.52 -12.06
C ALA A 205 20.01 30.72 -10.53
N LEU A 206 20.87 29.96 -9.84
CA LEU A 206 21.09 30.07 -8.39
C LEU A 206 22.11 31.15 -7.99
N ASN A 207 22.69 31.88 -8.96
CA ASN A 207 23.82 32.81 -8.75
C ASN A 207 25.00 32.20 -7.98
N TYR A 208 25.23 30.89 -8.11
CA TYR A 208 26.34 30.21 -7.45
C TYR A 208 27.54 30.10 -8.42
N PRO A 209 28.71 30.70 -8.08
CA PRO A 209 29.85 30.69 -8.98
C PRO A 209 30.51 29.31 -9.02
N THR A 210 30.41 28.65 -10.16
CA THR A 210 31.13 27.42 -10.51
C THR A 210 32.02 27.72 -11.71
N ILE A 211 33.06 26.93 -11.94
CA ILE A 211 34.01 27.14 -13.07
C ILE A 211 33.26 27.29 -14.41
N VAL A 212 32.16 26.54 -14.59
CA VAL A 212 31.33 26.59 -15.81
C VAL A 212 30.37 27.80 -15.83
N SER A 213 29.90 28.31 -14.68
CA SER A 213 28.98 29.45 -14.64
C SER A 213 29.68 30.83 -14.69
N VAL A 214 30.95 30.92 -14.31
CA VAL A 214 31.72 32.19 -14.26
C VAL A 214 31.78 32.90 -15.62
N ALA A 215 32.12 32.19 -16.71
CA ALA A 215 32.19 32.78 -18.05
C ALA A 215 30.83 33.35 -18.50
N HIS A 216 29.75 32.58 -18.32
CA HIS A 216 28.39 33.03 -18.64
C HIS A 216 27.92 34.21 -17.77
N THR A 217 28.36 34.25 -16.51
CA THR A 217 28.05 35.35 -15.57
C THR A 217 28.77 36.64 -15.98
N LEU A 218 30.05 36.57 -16.35
CA LEU A 218 30.81 37.71 -16.88
C LEU A 218 30.20 38.24 -18.19
N VAL A 219 29.83 37.35 -19.11
CA VAL A 219 29.16 37.74 -20.37
C VAL A 219 27.80 38.41 -20.11
N ASN A 220 27.02 37.95 -19.12
CA ASN A 220 25.76 38.59 -18.76
C ASN A 220 25.95 39.92 -18.03
N ALA A 221 26.95 40.05 -17.16
CA ALA A 221 27.33 41.32 -16.55
C ALA A 221 27.76 42.34 -17.62
N TYR A 222 28.54 41.91 -18.62
CA TYR A 222 28.95 42.75 -19.74
C TYR A 222 27.75 43.18 -20.62
N LYS A 223 26.81 42.28 -20.91
CA LYS A 223 25.53 42.63 -21.60
C LYS A 223 24.71 43.65 -20.81
N ASN A 224 24.64 43.51 -19.48
CA ASN A 224 23.95 44.48 -18.63
C ASN A 224 24.65 45.84 -18.64
N LEU A 225 25.98 45.86 -18.63
CA LEU A 225 26.79 47.08 -18.72
C LEU A 225 26.61 47.78 -20.07
N ILE A 226 26.56 47.03 -21.18
CA ILE A 226 26.15 47.53 -22.50
C ILE A 226 24.73 48.12 -22.45
N GLY A 227 23.76 47.42 -21.83
CA GLY A 227 22.39 47.92 -21.67
C GLY A 227 22.32 49.25 -20.91
N VAL A 228 23.08 49.40 -19.83
CA VAL A 228 23.20 50.65 -19.08
C VAL A 228 23.90 51.74 -19.91
N ALA A 229 24.94 51.41 -20.67
CA ALA A 229 25.62 52.34 -21.57
C ALA A 229 24.77 52.73 -22.80
N LEU A 230 23.79 51.93 -23.20
CA LEU A 230 22.78 52.31 -24.20
C LEU A 230 21.73 53.26 -23.62
N ALA A 231 21.35 53.07 -22.35
CA ALA A 231 20.42 53.95 -21.63
C ALA A 231 21.04 55.25 -21.10
N THR A 232 22.36 55.42 -21.21
CA THR A 232 23.10 56.60 -20.74
C THR A 232 23.99 57.18 -21.85
N GLU A 233 24.37 58.45 -21.72
CA GLU A 233 25.23 59.14 -22.70
C GLU A 233 26.70 58.69 -22.64
N TYR A 234 27.06 57.81 -21.70
CA TYR A 234 28.42 57.28 -21.59
C TYR A 234 28.75 56.31 -22.75
N THR A 235 29.98 56.38 -23.26
CA THR A 235 30.49 55.45 -24.29
C THR A 235 31.77 54.77 -23.82
N PHE A 236 31.98 53.57 -24.36
CA PHE A 236 33.22 52.80 -24.27
C PHE A 236 33.30 51.93 -25.54
N GLU A 237 34.50 51.48 -25.89
CA GLU A 237 34.84 50.85 -27.18
C GLU A 237 33.91 49.68 -27.59
N GLY A 238 33.42 48.90 -26.62
CA GLY A 238 32.46 47.81 -26.84
C GLY A 238 30.99 48.24 -27.00
N ALA A 239 30.60 49.39 -26.44
CA ALA A 239 29.27 49.96 -26.61
C ALA A 239 29.14 50.83 -27.87
N GLU A 240 30.24 51.41 -28.36
CA GLU A 240 30.28 52.21 -29.59
C GLU A 240 29.87 51.37 -30.81
N LYS A 241 30.46 50.18 -30.99
CA LYS A 241 30.07 49.23 -32.07
C LYS A 241 28.57 48.88 -32.06
N ILE A 242 27.94 48.83 -30.87
CA ILE A 242 26.52 48.50 -30.73
C ILE A 242 25.62 49.73 -30.93
N LYS A 243 26.08 50.93 -30.52
CA LYS A 243 25.42 52.21 -30.85
C LYS A 243 25.48 52.47 -32.36
N GLU A 244 26.58 52.17 -33.04
CA GLU A 244 26.70 52.22 -34.51
C GLU A 244 25.78 51.22 -35.20
N TYR A 245 25.71 49.97 -34.72
CA TYR A 245 24.80 48.94 -35.25
C TYR A 245 23.32 49.34 -35.13
N LEU A 246 22.94 50.00 -34.03
CA LEU A 246 21.59 50.56 -33.83
C LEU A 246 21.33 51.82 -34.67
N ALA A 247 22.36 52.60 -34.99
CA ALA A 247 22.25 53.81 -35.81
C ALA A 247 22.19 53.52 -37.32
N ASN A 248 22.80 52.43 -37.80
CA ASN A 248 22.75 51.98 -39.20
C ASN A 248 22.48 50.46 -39.31
N PRO A 249 21.22 50.01 -39.17
CA PRO A 249 20.86 48.60 -39.29
C PRO A 249 21.18 47.99 -40.66
N ASP A 250 20.99 48.76 -41.74
CA ASP A 250 21.10 48.27 -43.12
C ASP A 250 22.54 48.00 -43.57
N ALA A 251 23.53 48.70 -42.97
CA ALA A 251 24.94 48.53 -43.31
C ALA A 251 25.51 47.17 -42.87
N PHE A 252 24.98 46.60 -41.78
CA PHE A 252 25.42 45.30 -41.25
C PHE A 252 24.59 44.13 -41.75
N ALA A 253 23.35 44.35 -42.23
CA ALA A 253 22.56 43.31 -42.90
C ALA A 253 23.25 42.76 -44.16
N ALA A 254 24.08 43.56 -44.83
CA ALA A 254 24.87 43.16 -45.99
C ALA A 254 26.21 42.48 -45.66
N ALA A 255 26.59 42.40 -44.38
CA ALA A 255 27.89 41.90 -43.92
C ALA A 255 27.83 40.59 -43.11
N ALA A 256 26.62 40.03 -42.91
CA ALA A 256 26.48 38.70 -42.33
C ALA A 256 26.81 37.62 -43.37
N PRO A 257 27.73 36.67 -43.09
CA PRO A 257 28.04 35.60 -44.04
C PRO A 257 26.79 34.73 -44.26
N ALA A 258 26.48 34.46 -45.52
CA ALA A 258 25.47 33.48 -45.87
C ALA A 258 25.87 32.12 -45.27
N ALA A 259 24.96 31.50 -44.51
CA ALA A 259 25.22 30.21 -43.89
C ALA A 259 25.54 29.17 -44.99
N GLU A 260 26.78 28.70 -45.03
CA GLU A 260 27.20 27.67 -45.97
C GLU A 260 26.40 26.40 -45.72
N ALA A 261 25.78 25.88 -46.79
CA ALA A 261 25.18 24.57 -46.76
C ALA A 261 26.31 23.52 -46.63
N ALA A 262 26.28 22.73 -45.55
CA ALA A 262 27.22 21.63 -45.38
C ALA A 262 27.14 20.67 -46.59
N PRO A 263 28.27 20.39 -47.28
CA PRO A 263 28.27 19.50 -48.43
C PRO A 263 28.06 18.04 -47.98
N ALA A 264 27.33 17.27 -48.78
CA ALA A 264 27.19 15.83 -48.57
C ALA A 264 28.54 15.12 -48.75
N ALA A 265 28.94 14.33 -47.76
CA ALA A 265 30.12 13.48 -47.84
C ALA A 265 29.80 12.18 -48.61
N ASP A 266 30.36 12.06 -49.81
CA ASP A 266 30.40 10.83 -50.59
C ASP A 266 31.71 10.06 -50.32
N ALA A 267 31.72 8.75 -50.53
CA ALA A 267 32.78 7.86 -50.04
C ALA A 267 33.91 7.62 -51.07
N GLY A 268 35.18 7.76 -50.66
CA GLY A 268 36.35 7.40 -51.47
C GLY A 268 37.69 7.55 -50.72
N PRO A 269 38.75 6.78 -51.05
CA PRO A 269 39.56 6.18 -49.98
C PRO A 269 41.03 6.63 -49.86
N ALA A 270 41.54 6.47 -48.63
CA ALA A 270 42.91 6.09 -48.22
C ALA A 270 44.13 6.95 -48.62
N ALA A 271 44.81 7.48 -47.60
CA ALA A 271 46.29 7.44 -47.48
C ALA A 271 46.72 7.69 -46.02
N ALA A 272 47.69 6.93 -45.53
CA ALA A 272 48.29 7.15 -44.21
C ALA A 272 49.52 8.07 -44.30
N LYS A 273 49.76 8.89 -43.27
CA LYS A 273 51.08 9.39 -42.87
C LYS A 273 51.06 9.86 -41.42
N GLU A 274 52.04 9.42 -40.65
CA GLU A 274 52.37 9.95 -39.32
C GLU A 274 53.18 11.25 -39.48
N GLU A 275 52.98 12.21 -38.58
CA GLU A 275 54.04 13.12 -38.12
C GLU A 275 53.62 13.73 -36.78
N GLU A 276 54.44 13.54 -35.74
CA GLU A 276 54.29 14.21 -34.44
C GLU A 276 54.82 15.65 -34.54
N LYS A 277 54.12 16.61 -33.93
CA LYS A 277 54.76 17.74 -33.24
C LYS A 277 53.82 18.51 -32.32
N GLU A 278 54.38 18.92 -31.19
CA GLU A 278 53.82 19.86 -30.23
C GLU A 278 53.87 21.30 -30.82
N GLU A 279 52.87 22.13 -30.55
CA GLU A 279 52.98 23.34 -29.70
C GLU A 279 51.71 24.22 -29.74
N GLU A 280 51.56 24.99 -28.66
CA GLU A 280 50.59 26.00 -28.25
C GLU A 280 49.67 26.73 -29.27
N SER A 281 48.56 27.22 -28.70
CA SER A 281 48.02 28.60 -28.78
C SER A 281 46.54 28.76 -29.19
N ASP A 282 45.88 29.50 -28.30
CA ASP A 282 44.82 30.49 -28.49
C ASP A 282 43.35 30.10 -28.75
N GLU A 283 42.53 30.71 -27.89
CA GLU A 283 41.08 30.71 -27.87
C GLU A 283 40.51 31.58 -28.98
N ASP A 284 39.42 31.16 -29.63
CA ASP A 284 38.43 32.15 -30.12
C ASP A 284 37.03 31.54 -30.25
N MET A 285 36.13 31.90 -29.32
CA MET A 285 34.72 31.49 -29.35
C MET A 285 33.88 32.44 -30.22
N HIS A 286 33.47 31.98 -31.40
CA HIS A 286 32.35 32.56 -32.12
C HIS A 286 31.03 31.85 -31.76
N VAL A 287 30.14 32.53 -31.03
CA VAL A 287 28.77 32.04 -30.75
C VAL A 287 27.74 33.05 -31.25
N ALA A 288 27.09 32.71 -32.37
CA ALA A 288 25.97 33.46 -32.92
C ALA A 288 24.68 33.30 -32.06
N ARG A 289 23.75 34.26 -32.17
CA ARG A 289 22.60 34.41 -31.26
C ARG A 289 21.33 34.82 -32.00
N CYS A 290 20.27 34.00 -31.91
CA CYS A 290 18.87 34.30 -32.26
C CYS A 290 17.95 33.43 -31.40
N TYR A 291 16.70 33.77 -31.05
CA TYR A 291 16.05 35.05 -30.69
C TYR A 291 14.81 34.67 -29.84
N ILE A 292 14.36 35.54 -28.92
CA ILE A 292 13.09 35.37 -28.17
C ILE A 292 12.04 36.34 -28.73
N GLY A 293 10.78 35.92 -28.78
CA GLY A 293 9.63 36.81 -28.99
C GLY A 293 8.93 37.15 -27.67
N GLU A 294 8.71 38.44 -27.40
CA GLU A 294 8.03 38.96 -26.21
C GLU A 294 6.60 39.47 -26.49
N GLY A 295 5.80 39.56 -25.43
CA GLY A 295 4.73 40.57 -25.28
C GLY A 295 3.76 40.24 -24.13
N ARG A 296 3.27 41.18 -23.31
CA ARG A 296 3.60 42.61 -23.11
C ARG A 296 2.95 43.09 -21.78
N ARG A 297 3.62 44.05 -21.10
CA ARG A 297 3.26 45.06 -20.03
C ARG A 297 1.79 45.19 -19.53
N GLU A 298 1.44 45.80 -18.38
CA GLU A 298 1.84 47.09 -17.73
C GLU A 298 1.68 46.99 -16.19
N ASP A 299 2.65 47.38 -15.35
CA ASP A 299 2.91 48.70 -14.72
C ASP A 299 1.91 49.20 -13.64
N ALA A 300 2.37 49.30 -12.37
CA ALA A 300 2.00 50.37 -11.40
C ALA A 300 2.91 50.34 -10.14
N SER A 301 3.17 51.51 -9.54
CA SER A 301 4.24 51.75 -8.54
C SER A 301 3.78 52.41 -7.24
N ASN A 302 4.38 52.04 -6.08
CA ASN A 302 4.72 52.86 -4.88
C ASN A 302 5.07 51.92 -3.70
N GLY A 303 5.88 52.27 -2.68
CA GLY A 303 6.72 53.45 -2.47
C GLY A 303 7.13 53.64 -0.98
N GLY A 304 8.41 53.40 -0.63
CA GLY A 304 9.02 53.74 0.67
C GLY A 304 8.70 52.83 1.89
N HIS A 305 9.35 52.94 3.06
CA HIS A 305 10.76 53.30 3.36
C HIS A 305 11.13 52.94 4.85
N LYS A 306 12.28 52.30 5.09
CA LYS A 306 13.07 52.19 6.36
C LYS A 306 12.55 51.45 7.64
N ARG A 307 13.41 50.50 8.05
CA ARG A 307 13.72 49.91 9.39
C ARG A 307 13.38 50.73 10.65
N ILE A 308 13.10 50.00 11.76
CA ILE A 308 13.82 50.03 13.06
C ILE A 308 13.46 48.77 13.91
N ASN A 309 14.35 48.36 14.82
CA ASN A 309 14.24 47.20 15.73
C ASN A 309 13.15 47.37 16.81
N TYR A 310 12.74 46.26 17.46
CA TYR A 310 12.29 46.29 18.87
C TYR A 310 12.63 45.01 19.63
N ASP A 311 13.09 45.17 20.88
CA ASP A 311 13.15 44.16 21.94
C ASP A 311 11.78 44.06 22.67
N SER A 312 11.59 42.93 23.36
CA SER A 312 10.79 42.71 24.59
C SER A 312 9.33 43.18 24.71
N ASP A 313 8.55 42.34 25.40
CA ASP A 313 7.33 42.64 26.16
C ASP A 313 6.09 43.15 25.41
N TYR A 314 5.22 42.21 25.02
CA TYR A 314 3.78 42.39 25.15
C TYR A 314 3.09 41.12 25.67
N ASP A 315 2.80 41.17 26.97
CA ASP A 315 1.90 40.25 27.66
C ASP A 315 0.45 40.55 27.22
N LEU A 316 -0.25 39.54 26.70
CA LEU A 316 -1.67 39.59 26.37
C LEU A 316 -2.39 38.44 27.06
N GLY A 317 -2.62 38.63 28.36
CA GLY A 317 -3.43 37.75 29.17
C GLY A 317 -4.85 37.60 28.60
N TYR A 318 -5.20 36.39 28.20
CA TYR A 318 -6.59 35.99 28.01
C TYR A 318 -7.09 35.30 29.28
N ASP A 319 -8.00 35.97 29.98
CA ASP A 319 -8.73 35.42 31.12
C ASP A 319 -9.48 34.13 30.71
N PHE A 320 -8.98 32.97 31.17
CA PHE A 320 -9.73 31.72 31.13
C PHE A 320 -10.77 31.72 32.25
N SER A 321 -11.84 32.49 32.08
CA SER A 321 -12.96 32.55 33.03
C SER A 321 -13.64 31.17 33.15
N VAL A 322 -13.51 30.54 34.31
CA VAL A 322 -13.96 29.17 34.63
C VAL A 322 -15.49 29.11 34.80
N VAL A 323 -16.26 29.37 33.74
CA VAL A 323 -17.73 29.41 33.78
C VAL A 323 -18.40 28.69 32.59
N GLY A 324 -17.65 28.34 31.54
CA GLY A 324 -18.18 27.61 30.38
C GLY A 324 -18.21 26.09 30.51
N LEU A 325 -17.28 25.50 31.28
CA LEU A 325 -17.05 24.04 31.27
C LEU A 325 -17.99 23.25 32.20
N GLU A 326 -18.43 23.84 33.30
CA GLU A 326 -19.22 23.15 34.34
C GLU A 326 -20.66 22.84 33.92
N ARG A 327 -21.21 23.58 32.94
CA ARG A 327 -22.58 23.40 32.44
C ARG A 327 -22.76 22.29 31.41
N TRP A 328 -21.67 21.76 30.84
CA TRP A 328 -21.73 20.63 29.91
C TRP A 328 -21.45 19.29 30.63
N ILE A 329 -20.64 19.32 31.69
CA ILE A 329 -20.31 18.16 32.54
C ILE A 329 -21.53 17.69 33.36
N THR A 330 -22.54 18.54 33.59
CA THR A 330 -23.72 18.25 34.41
C THR A 330 -24.90 17.60 33.67
N SER A 331 -24.81 17.31 32.36
CA SER A 331 -25.90 16.66 31.60
C SER A 331 -25.74 15.15 31.39
N ILE A 332 -24.64 14.54 31.85
CA ILE A 332 -24.38 13.08 31.74
C ILE A 332 -24.45 12.45 33.14
N THR A 333 -25.62 12.56 33.77
CA THR A 333 -25.95 11.81 34.98
C THR A 333 -26.24 10.36 34.61
N ILE A 334 -25.19 9.54 34.53
CA ILE A 334 -25.35 8.08 34.52
C ILE A 334 -25.96 7.69 35.87
N SER A 335 -27.18 7.15 35.85
CA SER A 335 -27.88 6.67 37.04
C SER A 335 -27.01 5.68 37.82
N SER A 336 -26.49 6.12 38.98
CA SER A 336 -25.72 5.28 39.89
C SER A 336 -26.66 4.40 40.71
N THR A 337 -27.19 3.34 40.09
CA THR A 337 -27.87 2.27 40.82
C THR A 337 -26.83 1.33 41.39
N THR A 338 -26.67 1.33 42.71
CA THR A 338 -25.78 0.40 43.42
C THR A 338 -26.36 -1.02 43.37
N THR A 339 -26.00 -1.78 42.34
CA THR A 339 -26.33 -3.21 42.26
C THR A 339 -25.16 -4.04 42.77
N THR A 340 -25.47 -5.01 43.61
CA THR A 340 -24.53 -5.97 44.20
C THR A 340 -23.88 -6.88 43.16
N LEU A 341 -22.86 -7.62 43.60
CA LEU A 341 -22.12 -8.63 42.82
C LEU A 341 -23.04 -9.68 42.18
N ASP A 342 -23.46 -9.43 40.95
CA ASP A 342 -24.05 -10.42 40.06
C ASP A 342 -23.26 -10.49 38.75
N LYS A 343 -23.21 -11.68 38.15
CA LYS A 343 -22.57 -11.88 36.84
C LYS A 343 -23.31 -11.03 35.80
N PRO A 344 -22.62 -10.50 34.76
CA PRO A 344 -23.33 -9.90 33.64
C PRO A 344 -24.21 -10.98 32.99
N ASP A 345 -25.53 -10.80 33.02
CA ASP A 345 -26.45 -11.63 32.25
C ASP A 345 -26.16 -11.44 30.75
N MET A 346 -25.76 -12.52 30.09
CA MET A 346 -25.24 -12.55 28.73
C MET A 346 -26.26 -13.18 27.78
N ASP A 347 -27.49 -12.67 27.81
CA ASP A 347 -28.51 -13.03 26.83
C ASP A 347 -28.30 -12.25 25.52
N LEU A 348 -27.88 -12.97 24.47
CA LEU A 348 -28.03 -12.52 23.09
C LEU A 348 -29.51 -12.24 22.78
N PRO A 349 -29.84 -11.34 21.83
CA PRO A 349 -31.20 -11.22 21.32
C PRO A 349 -31.71 -12.59 20.86
N LYS A 350 -32.89 -13.00 21.35
CA LYS A 350 -33.45 -14.35 21.15
C LYS A 350 -33.46 -14.73 19.67
N GLY A 351 -32.54 -15.62 19.27
CA GLY A 351 -32.39 -16.14 17.90
C GLY A 351 -31.14 -15.68 17.13
N GLY A 352 -30.36 -14.71 17.64
CA GLY A 352 -29.18 -14.19 16.95
C GLY A 352 -27.95 -15.13 17.02
N HIS A 353 -27.56 -15.70 15.89
CA HIS A 353 -26.29 -16.43 15.73
C HIS A 353 -25.12 -15.45 15.48
N LEU A 354 -23.99 -15.64 16.17
CA LEU A 354 -22.77 -14.84 15.96
C LEU A 354 -21.77 -15.60 15.09
N VAL A 355 -21.35 -14.97 13.99
CA VAL A 355 -20.29 -15.44 13.11
C VAL A 355 -19.08 -14.51 13.27
N VAL A 356 -17.94 -15.04 13.70
CA VAL A 356 -16.68 -14.27 13.77
C VAL A 356 -15.79 -14.70 12.60
N VAL A 357 -15.31 -13.73 11.82
CA VAL A 357 -14.49 -13.98 10.62
C VAL A 357 -13.13 -13.33 10.78
N SER A 358 -12.06 -14.11 10.69
CA SER A 358 -10.69 -13.61 10.71
C SER A 358 -9.81 -14.37 9.72
N ASN A 359 -8.70 -13.76 9.30
CA ASN A 359 -7.81 -14.37 8.32
C ASN A 359 -7.38 -15.81 8.68
N ARG A 360 -6.94 -16.06 9.92
CA ARG A 360 -6.56 -17.40 10.40
C ARG A 360 -7.57 -17.95 11.40
N LEU A 361 -7.70 -19.28 11.43
CA LEU A 361 -8.40 -20.00 12.50
C LEU A 361 -7.63 -19.94 13.84
N PRO A 362 -8.32 -20.17 14.98
CA PRO A 362 -7.69 -20.23 16.32
C PRO A 362 -6.84 -21.50 16.54
N ILE A 363 -6.65 -22.31 15.50
CA ILE A 363 -5.95 -23.59 15.49
C ILE A 363 -4.93 -23.63 14.37
N THR A 364 -3.85 -24.37 14.61
CA THR A 364 -2.83 -24.74 13.62
C THR A 364 -3.04 -26.22 13.32
N ILE A 365 -3.19 -26.55 12.04
CA ILE A 365 -3.32 -27.94 11.57
C ILE A 365 -1.96 -28.41 11.05
N ASN A 366 -1.40 -29.42 11.69
CA ASN A 366 -0.20 -30.10 11.20
C ASN A 366 -0.59 -31.47 10.64
N LYS A 367 0.11 -31.93 9.60
CA LYS A 367 -0.03 -33.29 9.05
C LYS A 367 1.20 -34.10 9.40
N ASP A 368 1.02 -35.19 10.13
CA ASP A 368 2.10 -36.08 10.53
C ASP A 368 2.55 -36.97 9.36
N ALA A 369 3.73 -37.58 9.47
CA ALA A 369 4.29 -38.47 8.43
C ALA A 369 3.40 -39.68 8.11
N ASN A 370 2.53 -40.07 9.05
CA ASN A 370 1.53 -41.15 8.89
C ASN A 370 0.26 -40.69 8.13
N GLY A 371 0.14 -39.40 7.82
CA GLY A 371 -1.01 -38.81 7.12
C GLY A 371 -2.15 -38.32 8.02
N GLU A 372 -2.05 -38.47 9.34
CA GLU A 372 -3.03 -37.96 10.30
C GLU A 372 -2.91 -36.44 10.52
N TYR A 373 -4.05 -35.81 10.81
CA TYR A 373 -4.14 -34.37 11.07
C TYR A 373 -4.20 -34.08 12.57
N HIS A 374 -3.19 -33.37 13.08
CA HIS A 374 -3.10 -32.92 14.46
C HIS A 374 -3.52 -31.45 14.58
N PHE A 375 -4.49 -31.20 15.44
CA PHE A 375 -5.04 -29.88 15.73
C PHE A 375 -4.40 -29.35 17.02
N LYS A 376 -3.75 -28.19 16.94
CA LYS A 376 -3.16 -27.51 18.09
C LYS A 376 -3.70 -26.08 18.16
N MET A 377 -4.06 -25.59 19.34
CA MET A 377 -4.45 -24.18 19.48
C MET A 377 -3.31 -23.25 19.05
N SER A 378 -3.63 -22.30 18.19
CA SER A 378 -2.70 -21.27 17.70
C SER A 378 -2.33 -20.29 18.81
N SER A 379 -1.13 -19.71 18.73
CA SER A 379 -0.70 -18.63 19.63
C SER A 379 -0.82 -17.27 18.93
N GLY A 380 -1.36 -16.27 19.61
CA GLY A 380 -1.51 -14.91 19.10
C GLY A 380 -2.58 -14.11 19.83
N GLY A 381 -2.43 -12.78 19.88
CA GLY A 381 -3.28 -11.89 20.68
C GLY A 381 -4.77 -12.00 20.40
N LEU A 382 -5.16 -12.04 19.11
CA LEU A 382 -6.56 -12.24 18.69
C LEU A 382 -7.11 -13.59 19.18
N VAL A 383 -6.32 -14.66 19.06
CA VAL A 383 -6.71 -16.02 19.47
C VAL A 383 -6.88 -16.08 20.98
N SER A 384 -5.95 -15.50 21.76
CA SER A 384 -6.07 -15.40 23.22
C SER A 384 -7.32 -14.62 23.66
N ALA A 385 -7.57 -13.45 23.05
CA ALA A 385 -8.71 -12.61 23.39
C ALA A 385 -10.05 -13.28 23.06
N LEU A 386 -10.22 -13.79 21.84
CA LEU A 386 -11.46 -14.44 21.40
C LEU A 386 -11.66 -15.83 22.04
N SER A 387 -10.60 -16.55 22.41
CA SER A 387 -10.73 -17.79 23.21
C SER A 387 -11.18 -17.52 24.65
N GLY A 388 -10.78 -16.38 25.22
CA GLY A 388 -11.35 -15.88 26.48
C GLY A 388 -12.84 -15.59 26.32
N PHE A 389 -13.20 -14.84 25.28
CA PHE A 389 -14.58 -14.48 24.96
C PHE A 389 -15.50 -15.70 24.70
N LYS A 390 -14.98 -16.74 24.04
CA LYS A 390 -15.72 -17.98 23.73
C LYS A 390 -16.20 -18.74 24.97
N LYS A 391 -15.58 -18.54 26.14
CA LYS A 391 -16.08 -19.09 27.41
C LYS A 391 -17.39 -18.44 27.87
N SER A 392 -17.69 -17.24 27.38
CA SER A 392 -18.86 -16.45 27.78
C SER A 392 -19.99 -16.51 26.73
N LEU A 393 -19.66 -16.63 25.44
CA LEU A 393 -20.62 -16.67 24.34
C LEU A 393 -20.22 -17.69 23.27
N ASN A 394 -21.18 -18.51 22.83
CA ASN A 394 -21.00 -19.42 21.71
C ASN A 394 -21.08 -18.67 20.38
N PHE A 395 -20.10 -18.88 19.51
CA PHE A 395 -20.06 -18.31 18.16
C PHE A 395 -19.35 -19.25 17.19
N THR A 396 -19.67 -19.15 15.91
CA THR A 396 -18.99 -19.90 14.83
C THR A 396 -17.81 -19.07 14.32
N TRP A 397 -16.63 -19.68 14.22
CA TRP A 397 -15.41 -19.00 13.75
C TRP A 397 -15.05 -19.42 12.33
N ILE A 398 -14.98 -18.47 11.40
CA ILE A 398 -14.60 -18.67 10.00
C ILE A 398 -13.17 -18.15 9.75
N GLY A 399 -12.31 -18.96 9.12
CA GLY A 399 -10.91 -18.58 8.86
C GLY A 399 -10.13 -19.56 7.98
N TRP A 400 -8.96 -19.14 7.48
CA TRP A 400 -8.03 -20.02 6.76
C TRP A 400 -7.29 -20.94 7.75
N PRO A 401 -7.16 -22.26 7.49
CA PRO A 401 -6.48 -23.22 8.36
C PRO A 401 -4.94 -23.08 8.40
N GLY A 402 -4.34 -22.25 7.54
CA GLY A 402 -2.89 -22.01 7.52
C GLY A 402 -2.07 -23.00 6.69
N PHE A 403 -2.70 -23.95 6.00
CA PHE A 403 -2.04 -24.97 5.17
C PHE A 403 -2.98 -25.47 4.06
N PHE A 404 -2.44 -25.90 2.92
CA PHE A 404 -3.22 -26.48 1.82
C PHE A 404 -3.77 -27.87 2.16
N ILE A 405 -5.09 -27.99 2.20
CA ILE A 405 -5.78 -29.25 2.46
C ILE A 405 -6.36 -29.80 1.15
N PRO A 406 -5.94 -31.00 0.70
CA PRO A 406 -6.44 -31.63 -0.52
C PRO A 406 -7.97 -31.79 -0.48
N PRO A 407 -8.69 -31.58 -1.60
CA PRO A 407 -10.16 -31.63 -1.64
C PRO A 407 -10.80 -32.91 -1.06
N LYS A 408 -10.10 -34.04 -1.10
CA LYS A 408 -10.54 -35.33 -0.54
C LYS A 408 -10.66 -35.31 0.98
N ASP A 409 -9.80 -34.55 1.66
CA ASP A 409 -9.67 -34.56 3.12
C ASP A 409 -10.52 -33.44 3.77
N ARG A 410 -10.95 -32.44 2.99
CA ARG A 410 -11.72 -31.28 3.47
C ARG A 410 -12.98 -31.67 4.27
N PRO A 411 -13.85 -32.61 3.84
CA PRO A 411 -15.05 -32.96 4.61
C PRO A 411 -14.75 -33.61 5.97
N LEU A 412 -13.62 -34.32 6.10
CA LEU A 412 -13.19 -34.90 7.37
C LEU A 412 -12.68 -33.81 8.32
N VAL A 413 -11.91 -32.87 7.79
CA VAL A 413 -11.39 -31.72 8.55
C VAL A 413 -12.55 -30.83 8.98
N ASP A 414 -13.39 -30.37 8.06
CA ASP A 414 -14.54 -29.49 8.35
C ASP A 414 -15.46 -30.08 9.41
N LYS A 415 -15.75 -31.39 9.34
CA LYS A 415 -16.56 -32.07 10.36
C LYS A 415 -15.92 -31.97 11.75
N ARG A 416 -14.62 -32.28 11.88
CA ARG A 416 -13.90 -32.18 13.17
C ARG A 416 -13.79 -30.74 13.65
N LEU A 417 -13.57 -29.79 12.74
CA LEU A 417 -13.53 -28.35 13.08
C LEU A 417 -14.85 -27.85 13.63
N MET A 418 -15.97 -28.29 13.06
CA MET A 418 -17.30 -27.90 13.53
C MET A 418 -17.66 -28.60 14.85
N GLU A 419 -17.39 -29.91 14.98
CA GLU A 419 -17.70 -30.70 16.18
C GLU A 419 -16.83 -30.35 17.39
N GLU A 420 -15.51 -30.23 17.23
CA GLU A 420 -14.58 -29.97 18.34
C GLU A 420 -14.43 -28.47 18.65
N PHE A 421 -14.54 -27.60 17.63
CA PHE A 421 -14.17 -26.19 17.75
C PHE A 421 -15.22 -25.19 17.23
N ALA A 422 -16.39 -25.60 16.72
CA ALA A 422 -17.35 -24.70 16.06
C ALA A 422 -16.68 -23.76 15.03
N CYS A 423 -15.72 -24.30 14.27
CA CYS A 423 -14.92 -23.58 13.29
C CYS A 423 -15.26 -24.06 11.87
N GLN A 424 -15.25 -23.14 10.91
CA GLN A 424 -15.39 -23.42 9.48
C GLN A 424 -14.12 -22.96 8.76
N ALA A 425 -13.49 -23.86 8.00
CA ALA A 425 -12.32 -23.53 7.20
C ALA A 425 -12.71 -22.81 5.90
N VAL A 426 -11.92 -21.80 5.54
CA VAL A 426 -11.88 -21.21 4.19
C VAL A 426 -10.66 -21.77 3.48
N TYR A 427 -10.87 -22.49 2.38
CA TYR A 427 -9.80 -23.09 1.60
C TYR A 427 -9.36 -22.13 0.50
N LEU A 428 -8.09 -21.72 0.57
CA LEU A 428 -7.40 -20.94 -0.45
C LEU A 428 -6.32 -21.81 -1.08
N ASP A 429 -6.02 -21.59 -2.36
CA ASP A 429 -4.86 -22.18 -3.02
C ASP A 429 -3.58 -21.46 -2.57
N ASP A 430 -2.45 -22.18 -2.49
CA ASP A 430 -1.22 -21.66 -1.87
C ASP A 430 -0.71 -20.36 -2.48
N ASP A 431 -0.75 -20.21 -3.81
CA ASP A 431 -0.33 -18.97 -4.50
C ASP A 431 -1.24 -17.79 -4.15
N VAL A 432 -2.56 -18.00 -4.09
CA VAL A 432 -3.52 -16.96 -3.68
C VAL A 432 -3.35 -16.61 -2.21
N ALA A 433 -3.12 -17.60 -1.34
CA ALA A 433 -2.92 -17.42 0.09
C ALA A 433 -1.62 -16.65 0.39
N ASP A 434 -0.51 -16.98 -0.29
CA ASP A 434 0.78 -16.29 -0.15
C ASP A 434 0.70 -14.84 -0.66
N ARG A 435 0.14 -14.62 -1.84
CA ARG A 435 -0.05 -13.29 -2.43
C ARG A 435 -1.02 -12.40 -1.63
N HIS A 436 -2.12 -12.96 -1.11
CA HIS A 436 -3.03 -12.22 -0.20
C HIS A 436 -2.37 -11.91 1.14
N TYR A 437 -1.72 -12.89 1.76
CA TYR A 437 -1.21 -12.76 3.12
C TYR A 437 0.15 -12.07 3.18
N ASN A 438 1.16 -12.61 2.52
CA ASN A 438 2.51 -12.05 2.51
C ASN A 438 2.60 -10.86 1.55
N GLY A 439 2.14 -11.01 0.31
CA GLY A 439 2.16 -9.94 -0.70
C GLY A 439 1.38 -8.69 -0.27
N PHE A 440 0.04 -8.78 -0.22
CA PHE A 440 -0.79 -7.59 0.03
C PHE A 440 -0.93 -7.25 1.52
N SER A 441 -1.30 -8.21 2.36
CA SER A 441 -1.62 -7.90 3.77
C SER A 441 -0.37 -7.52 4.56
N ASN A 442 0.73 -8.28 4.44
CA ASN A 442 1.94 -8.08 5.23
C ASN A 442 2.95 -7.09 4.61
N SER A 443 3.02 -6.95 3.28
CA SER A 443 3.98 -6.05 2.60
C SER A 443 3.38 -4.75 2.06
N ILE A 444 2.05 -4.57 2.12
CA ILE A 444 1.38 -3.31 1.75
C ILE A 444 0.60 -2.72 2.93
N LEU A 445 -0.44 -3.41 3.42
CA LEU A 445 -1.31 -2.85 4.46
C LEU A 445 -0.58 -2.70 5.82
N TRP A 446 0.19 -3.70 6.23
CA TRP A 446 0.92 -3.68 7.50
C TRP A 446 1.93 -2.51 7.61
N PRO A 447 2.90 -2.31 6.69
CA PRO A 447 3.81 -1.16 6.74
C PRO A 447 3.06 0.18 6.69
N LEU A 448 2.06 0.30 5.80
CA LEU A 448 1.27 1.52 5.66
C LEU A 448 0.56 1.91 6.97
N PHE A 449 -0.11 0.96 7.63
CA PHE A 449 -0.88 1.22 8.84
C PHE A 449 0.01 1.50 10.06
N HIS A 450 1.26 0.99 10.04
CA HIS A 450 2.27 1.27 11.06
C HIS A 450 3.22 2.43 10.71
N TYR A 451 2.88 3.28 9.74
CA TYR A 451 3.67 4.48 9.37
C TYR A 451 5.07 4.19 8.79
N HIS A 452 5.27 3.02 8.15
CA HIS A 452 6.53 2.63 7.47
C HIS A 452 6.35 2.60 5.92
N PRO A 453 5.97 3.71 5.25
CA PRO A 453 5.63 3.70 3.82
C PRO A 453 6.82 3.46 2.87
N GLY A 454 8.06 3.47 3.38
CA GLY A 454 9.26 3.15 2.60
C GLY A 454 9.41 1.67 2.26
N GLU A 455 8.72 0.79 3.02
CA GLU A 455 8.76 -0.68 2.90
C GLU A 455 7.55 -1.21 2.09
N MET A 456 6.86 -0.33 1.34
CA MET A 456 5.60 -0.67 0.66
C MET A 456 5.83 -1.02 -0.81
N ASN A 457 5.81 -2.32 -1.12
CA ASN A 457 5.93 -2.84 -2.48
C ASN A 457 4.55 -3.14 -3.08
N PHE A 458 4.00 -2.20 -3.88
CA PHE A 458 2.71 -2.40 -4.54
C PHE A 458 2.82 -3.26 -5.80
N ASP A 459 1.96 -4.28 -5.90
CA ASP A 459 1.84 -5.19 -7.04
C ASP A 459 0.35 -5.47 -7.31
N GLU A 460 -0.05 -5.34 -8.57
CA GLU A 460 -1.42 -5.61 -9.03
C GLU A 460 -1.78 -7.10 -8.92
N GLU A 461 -0.81 -8.01 -9.11
CA GLU A 461 -1.01 -9.45 -8.95
C GLU A 461 -1.39 -9.79 -7.49
N ASN A 462 -0.77 -9.12 -6.52
CA ASN A 462 -1.09 -9.25 -5.08
C ASN A 462 -2.44 -8.63 -4.72
N TRP A 463 -2.83 -7.52 -5.35
CA TRP A 463 -4.17 -6.93 -5.18
C TRP A 463 -5.28 -7.86 -5.72
N LEU A 464 -5.06 -8.48 -6.89
CA LEU A 464 -6.01 -9.43 -7.46
C LEU A 464 -6.19 -10.65 -6.55
N ALA A 465 -5.09 -11.21 -6.03
CA ALA A 465 -5.14 -12.29 -5.03
C ALA A 465 -5.88 -11.86 -3.75
N TYR A 466 -5.70 -10.61 -3.31
CA TYR A 466 -6.40 -10.10 -2.14
C TYR A 466 -7.92 -10.01 -2.34
N ARG A 467 -8.37 -9.59 -3.54
CA ARG A 467 -9.78 -9.61 -3.95
C ARG A 467 -10.33 -11.03 -4.05
N GLN A 468 -9.60 -11.95 -4.68
CA GLN A 468 -9.97 -13.37 -4.78
C GLN A 468 -10.16 -14.01 -3.40
N ALA A 469 -9.22 -13.81 -2.48
CA ALA A 469 -9.32 -14.31 -1.12
C ALA A 469 -10.56 -13.73 -0.39
N ASN A 470 -10.75 -12.40 -0.42
CA ASN A 470 -11.91 -11.77 0.21
C ASN A 470 -13.25 -12.29 -0.37
N MET A 471 -13.33 -12.60 -1.67
CA MET A 471 -14.51 -13.23 -2.27
C MET A 471 -14.74 -14.65 -1.74
N ARG A 472 -13.70 -15.50 -1.65
CA ARG A 472 -13.82 -16.85 -1.06
C ARG A 472 -14.26 -16.81 0.41
N PHE A 473 -13.79 -15.82 1.18
CA PHE A 473 -14.31 -15.58 2.52
C PHE A 473 -15.81 -15.22 2.50
N ALA A 474 -16.25 -14.35 1.59
CA ALA A 474 -17.66 -13.97 1.46
C ALA A 474 -18.57 -15.16 1.11
N GLU A 475 -18.15 -16.00 0.15
CA GLU A 475 -18.86 -17.23 -0.24
C GLU A 475 -19.05 -18.20 0.93
N VAL A 476 -18.02 -18.44 1.74
CA VAL A 476 -18.08 -19.36 2.89
C VAL A 476 -18.88 -18.77 4.05
N VAL A 477 -18.79 -17.45 4.29
CA VAL A 477 -19.62 -16.77 5.29
C VAL A 477 -21.10 -16.89 4.93
N LEU A 478 -21.47 -16.62 3.66
CA LEU A 478 -22.86 -16.69 3.17
C LEU A 478 -23.54 -18.04 3.46
N GLN A 479 -22.80 -19.15 3.35
CA GLN A 479 -23.31 -20.51 3.64
C GLN A 479 -23.68 -20.74 5.12
N GLN A 480 -23.20 -19.89 6.04
CA GLN A 480 -23.42 -19.99 7.48
C GLN A 480 -24.37 -18.90 8.02
N LEU A 481 -24.93 -18.04 7.16
CA LEU A 481 -25.82 -16.96 7.59
C LEU A 481 -27.26 -17.45 7.77
N THR A 482 -27.80 -17.20 8.96
CA THR A 482 -29.24 -17.30 9.25
C THR A 482 -29.88 -15.90 9.27
N PRO A 483 -31.19 -15.76 9.03
CA PRO A 483 -31.91 -14.49 9.24
C PRO A 483 -31.66 -13.94 10.65
N GLY A 484 -31.33 -12.65 10.76
CA GLY A 484 -30.96 -12.02 12.03
C GLY A 484 -29.57 -12.35 12.59
N ALA A 485 -28.69 -13.01 11.81
CA ALA A 485 -27.31 -13.26 12.23
C ALA A 485 -26.47 -11.98 12.35
N MET A 486 -25.49 -12.01 13.27
CA MET A 486 -24.49 -10.96 13.45
C MET A 486 -23.13 -11.45 12.94
N VAL A 487 -22.55 -10.73 11.98
CA VAL A 487 -21.24 -11.01 11.41
C VAL A 487 -20.21 -10.04 11.98
N TRP A 488 -19.12 -10.56 12.54
CA TRP A 488 -18.04 -9.77 13.08
C TRP A 488 -16.73 -10.07 12.34
N VAL A 489 -16.37 -9.18 11.42
CA VAL A 489 -15.15 -9.23 10.61
C VAL A 489 -13.97 -8.63 11.38
N GLN A 490 -12.83 -9.30 11.34
CA GLN A 490 -11.63 -8.95 12.08
C GLN A 490 -10.46 -8.60 11.15
N ASP A 491 -9.87 -7.43 11.42
CA ASP A 491 -8.53 -6.99 11.00
C ASP A 491 -8.32 -6.64 9.51
N TYR A 492 -7.16 -6.06 9.19
CA TYR A 492 -6.84 -5.45 7.87
C TYR A 492 -6.86 -6.44 6.70
N HIS A 493 -6.79 -7.75 6.94
CA HIS A 493 -6.79 -8.79 5.91
C HIS A 493 -8.12 -8.93 5.14
N LEU A 494 -9.22 -8.44 5.73
CA LEU A 494 -10.61 -8.69 5.29
C LEU A 494 -11.40 -7.39 5.10
N MET A 495 -10.74 -6.31 4.68
CA MET A 495 -11.38 -4.99 4.55
C MET A 495 -12.42 -4.90 3.42
N LEU A 496 -12.38 -5.80 2.43
CA LEU A 496 -13.38 -5.83 1.35
C LEU A 496 -14.58 -6.74 1.66
N LEU A 497 -14.43 -7.64 2.64
CA LEU A 497 -15.43 -8.64 2.98
C LEU A 497 -16.82 -8.03 3.28
N PRO A 498 -16.99 -6.91 4.01
CA PRO A 498 -18.32 -6.37 4.31
C PRO A 498 -19.10 -5.94 3.06
N MET A 499 -18.43 -5.25 2.14
CA MET A 499 -19.01 -4.85 0.85
C MET A 499 -19.37 -6.05 -0.03
N LEU A 500 -18.48 -7.05 -0.13
CA LEU A 500 -18.77 -8.27 -0.89
C LEU A 500 -19.94 -9.04 -0.28
N LEU A 501 -20.02 -9.10 1.06
CA LEU A 501 -21.11 -9.75 1.77
C LEU A 501 -22.45 -9.02 1.52
N ARG A 502 -22.49 -7.69 1.66
CA ARG A 502 -23.70 -6.90 1.32
C ARG A 502 -24.11 -7.09 -0.13
N GLY A 503 -23.16 -7.10 -1.08
CA GLY A 503 -23.44 -7.38 -2.49
C GLY A 503 -24.08 -8.76 -2.74
N LEU A 504 -23.65 -9.80 -2.03
CA LEU A 504 -24.21 -11.15 -2.13
C LEU A 504 -25.55 -11.32 -1.38
N ILE A 505 -25.79 -10.55 -0.31
CA ILE A 505 -27.04 -10.57 0.48
C ILE A 505 -28.14 -9.74 -0.19
N ASP A 506 -27.82 -8.50 -0.59
CA ASP A 506 -28.81 -7.53 -1.06
C ASP A 506 -29.12 -7.74 -2.57
N GLY A 507 -28.22 -8.40 -3.32
CA GLY A 507 -28.42 -8.78 -4.71
C GLY A 507 -28.78 -7.59 -5.61
N THR A 508 -29.89 -7.68 -6.34
CA THR A 508 -30.39 -6.60 -7.21
C THR A 508 -31.05 -5.43 -6.46
N ALA A 509 -31.12 -5.46 -5.13
CA ALA A 509 -31.59 -4.33 -4.31
C ALA A 509 -30.45 -3.40 -3.83
N ALA A 510 -29.19 -3.74 -4.15
CA ALA A 510 -28.06 -2.84 -3.96
C ALA A 510 -28.17 -1.62 -4.90
N GLY A 511 -27.91 -0.42 -4.38
CA GLY A 511 -28.01 0.81 -5.19
C GLY A 511 -27.01 0.86 -6.35
N ASP A 512 -27.33 1.63 -7.40
CA ASP A 512 -26.54 1.71 -8.65
C ASP A 512 -25.04 1.94 -8.44
N PHE A 513 -24.68 2.73 -7.41
CA PHE A 513 -23.29 2.97 -7.02
C PHE A 513 -22.62 1.70 -6.49
N THR A 514 -23.27 0.99 -5.56
CA THR A 514 -22.81 -0.30 -5.03
C THR A 514 -22.60 -1.32 -6.15
N VAL A 515 -23.55 -1.46 -7.09
CA VAL A 515 -23.43 -2.39 -8.23
C VAL A 515 -22.25 -2.02 -9.15
N LYS A 516 -22.03 -0.72 -9.38
CA LYS A 516 -20.93 -0.20 -10.21
C LYS A 516 -19.55 -0.36 -9.56
N GLU A 517 -19.44 -0.36 -8.24
CA GLU A 517 -18.18 -0.62 -7.54
C GLU A 517 -17.93 -2.12 -7.35
N LEU A 518 -18.98 -2.92 -7.09
CA LEU A 518 -18.91 -4.38 -7.08
C LEU A 518 -18.48 -4.96 -8.43
N SER A 519 -18.94 -4.41 -9.55
CA SER A 519 -18.52 -4.87 -10.89
C SER A 519 -17.02 -4.63 -11.14
N LYS A 520 -16.48 -3.44 -10.81
CA LYS A 520 -15.02 -3.18 -10.85
C LYS A 520 -14.23 -4.13 -9.94
N ILE A 521 -14.76 -4.40 -8.74
CA ILE A 521 -14.08 -5.23 -7.73
C ILE A 521 -14.29 -6.74 -7.98
N THR A 522 -15.12 -7.11 -8.96
CA THR A 522 -15.21 -8.48 -9.51
C THR A 522 -14.56 -8.65 -10.90
N GLU A 523 -14.23 -7.56 -11.60
CA GLU A 523 -13.55 -7.56 -12.89
C GLU A 523 -12.16 -8.23 -12.83
N GLY A 524 -11.99 -9.34 -13.55
CA GLY A 524 -10.76 -10.14 -13.57
C GLY A 524 -10.69 -11.31 -12.57
N LEU A 525 -11.77 -11.61 -11.84
CA LEU A 525 -11.85 -12.83 -11.02
C LEU A 525 -12.27 -14.03 -11.90
N GLU A 526 -11.44 -15.08 -11.98
CA GLU A 526 -11.81 -16.33 -12.66
C GLU A 526 -12.71 -17.21 -11.78
N GLY A 527 -14.00 -17.24 -12.10
CA GLY A 527 -14.98 -18.13 -11.47
C GLY A 527 -16.41 -17.70 -11.78
N GLU A 528 -17.35 -18.66 -11.85
CA GLU A 528 -18.77 -18.34 -11.81
C GLU A 528 -19.07 -17.71 -10.44
N ALA A 529 -19.32 -16.39 -10.41
CA ALA A 529 -19.81 -15.73 -9.21
C ALA A 529 -21.10 -16.43 -8.78
N ALA A 530 -21.12 -16.96 -7.56
CA ALA A 530 -22.28 -17.69 -7.04
C ALA A 530 -23.54 -16.83 -7.21
N ALA A 531 -24.56 -17.41 -7.85
CA ALA A 531 -25.77 -16.66 -8.22
C ALA A 531 -26.35 -15.93 -6.99
N PRO A 532 -26.79 -14.66 -7.14
CA PRO A 532 -27.25 -13.86 -6.01
C PRO A 532 -28.34 -14.62 -5.25
N ALA A 533 -28.07 -14.91 -3.98
CA ALA A 533 -28.97 -15.66 -3.14
C ALA A 533 -30.24 -14.84 -2.86
N ALA A 534 -31.32 -15.51 -2.44
CA ALA A 534 -32.50 -14.81 -1.97
C ALA A 534 -32.14 -13.90 -0.76
N PRO A 535 -32.65 -12.66 -0.70
CA PRO A 535 -32.22 -11.70 0.30
C PRO A 535 -32.53 -12.19 1.71
N ILE A 536 -31.51 -12.21 2.57
CA ILE A 536 -31.62 -12.64 3.96
C ILE A 536 -31.81 -11.40 4.85
N PRO A 537 -33.01 -11.16 5.41
CA PRO A 537 -33.29 -9.95 6.17
C PRO A 537 -32.62 -9.94 7.55
N GLY A 538 -32.32 -8.75 8.05
CA GLY A 538 -31.89 -8.50 9.43
C GLY A 538 -30.42 -8.80 9.75
N ILE A 539 -29.55 -9.01 8.75
CA ILE A 539 -28.12 -9.22 8.98
C ILE A 539 -27.43 -7.92 9.40
N LYS A 540 -26.66 -8.00 10.49
CA LYS A 540 -25.77 -6.93 10.96
C LYS A 540 -24.31 -7.30 10.74
N ILE A 541 -23.50 -6.35 10.30
CA ILE A 541 -22.08 -6.53 10.01
C ILE A 541 -21.25 -5.52 10.81
N GLY A 542 -20.45 -6.03 11.74
CA GLY A 542 -19.41 -5.27 12.43
C GLY A 542 -18.02 -5.55 11.85
N TYR A 543 -17.18 -4.52 11.76
CA TYR A 543 -15.76 -4.63 11.46
C TYR A 543 -14.92 -4.10 12.62
N PHE A 544 -13.81 -4.76 12.95
CA PHE A 544 -12.88 -4.29 13.97
C PHE A 544 -11.42 -4.37 13.49
N LEU A 545 -10.70 -3.25 13.56
CA LEU A 545 -9.28 -3.17 13.17
C LEU A 545 -8.37 -3.32 14.40
N HIS A 546 -7.44 -4.29 14.38
CA HIS A 546 -6.49 -4.55 15.48
C HIS A 546 -5.16 -3.80 15.33
N THR A 547 -4.97 -3.15 14.19
CA THR A 547 -3.80 -2.31 13.87
C THR A 547 -4.16 -0.82 14.04
N PRO A 548 -3.17 0.07 14.15
CA PRO A 548 -3.43 1.50 14.08
C PRO A 548 -4.07 1.87 12.74
N PHE A 549 -5.03 2.80 12.72
CA PHE A 549 -5.43 3.44 11.46
C PHE A 549 -4.52 4.67 11.25
N PRO A 550 -3.79 4.75 10.12
CA PRO A 550 -2.82 5.82 9.90
C PRO A 550 -3.51 7.14 9.57
N SER A 551 -2.80 8.26 9.79
CA SER A 551 -3.30 9.58 9.43
C SER A 551 -3.61 9.67 7.94
N SER A 552 -4.58 10.52 7.57
CA SER A 552 -5.04 10.63 6.18
C SER A 552 -3.91 10.95 5.20
N GLU A 553 -2.89 11.71 5.61
CA GLU A 553 -1.73 12.00 4.77
C GLU A 553 -0.84 10.76 4.51
N ILE A 554 -0.67 9.87 5.50
CA ILE A 554 0.05 8.60 5.30
C ILE A 554 -0.80 7.63 4.49
N TYR A 555 -2.08 7.48 4.82
CA TYR A 555 -3.02 6.63 4.08
C TYR A 555 -3.17 7.03 2.60
N ARG A 556 -2.91 8.31 2.28
CA ARG A 556 -2.92 8.83 0.91
C ARG A 556 -1.61 8.63 0.15
N ARG A 557 -0.48 8.47 0.84
CA ARG A 557 0.89 8.56 0.30
C ARG A 557 1.33 7.27 -0.39
N VAL A 558 2.16 7.41 -1.44
CA VAL A 558 2.94 6.33 -2.07
C VAL A 558 4.43 6.64 -1.91
N SER A 559 5.25 5.59 -1.89
CA SER A 559 6.70 5.71 -1.90
C SER A 559 7.19 6.47 -3.16
N PRO A 560 8.13 7.43 -3.07
CA PRO A 560 8.57 8.22 -4.23
C PRO A 560 9.37 7.49 -5.32
N PHE A 561 9.51 6.15 -5.26
CA PHE A 561 10.45 5.43 -6.12
C PHE A 561 9.98 5.20 -7.57
N CYS A 562 8.74 5.59 -7.92
CA CYS A 562 8.24 5.63 -9.30
C CYS A 562 8.42 7.02 -9.96
N LEU A 563 9.59 7.64 -9.82
CA LEU A 563 9.93 8.92 -10.46
C LEU A 563 10.75 8.75 -11.75
N LEU A 564 10.23 7.95 -12.69
CA LEU A 564 10.76 7.88 -14.07
C LEU A 564 9.71 7.78 -15.18
N GLU A 565 8.44 8.15 -14.96
CA GLU A 565 7.52 8.48 -16.06
C GLU A 565 6.62 9.72 -15.78
N PRO A 566 6.31 10.55 -16.79
CA PRO A 566 5.62 11.82 -16.61
C PRO A 566 4.09 11.71 -16.83
N PHE A 567 3.34 11.25 -15.82
CA PHE A 567 1.87 11.40 -15.79
C PHE A 567 1.38 12.05 -14.47
N PRO A 568 0.38 12.96 -14.47
CA PRO A 568 0.14 13.84 -13.32
C PRO A 568 -0.55 13.23 -12.09
N ASP A 569 -1.15 12.04 -12.20
CA ASP A 569 -2.14 11.49 -11.25
C ASP A 569 -1.63 10.39 -10.28
N THR A 570 -0.41 9.88 -10.47
CA THR A 570 0.15 8.73 -9.72
C THR A 570 0.78 9.13 -8.36
N ARG A 571 -0.03 9.60 -7.40
CA ARG A 571 0.44 10.00 -6.05
C ARG A 571 -0.23 9.24 -4.89
N ILE A 572 -0.85 8.10 -5.18
CA ILE A 572 -2.01 7.57 -4.46
C ILE A 572 -1.87 6.06 -4.26
N LEU A 573 -2.04 5.53 -3.04
CA LEU A 573 -2.23 4.08 -2.84
C LEU A 573 -3.37 3.67 -3.78
N PRO A 574 -3.13 2.89 -4.86
CA PRO A 574 -4.05 2.86 -5.99
C PRO A 574 -5.46 2.43 -5.61
N VAL A 575 -5.55 1.59 -4.58
CA VAL A 575 -6.74 0.91 -4.09
C VAL A 575 -7.33 1.52 -2.80
N ARG A 576 -6.93 2.75 -2.44
CA ARG A 576 -7.35 3.41 -1.18
C ARG A 576 -8.85 3.68 -1.11
N ARG A 577 -9.52 3.83 -2.25
CA ARG A 577 -10.95 4.14 -2.31
C ARG A 577 -11.76 2.88 -2.06
N GLU A 578 -11.34 1.79 -2.68
CA GLU A 578 -11.87 0.43 -2.63
C GLU A 578 -11.77 -0.13 -1.21
N ILE A 579 -10.63 0.07 -0.53
CA ILE A 579 -10.45 -0.37 0.86
C ILE A 579 -11.34 0.41 1.84
N LEU A 580 -11.50 1.74 1.68
CA LEU A 580 -12.42 2.53 2.53
C LEU A 580 -13.88 2.20 2.25
N LEU A 581 -14.27 2.07 0.98
CA LEU A 581 -15.62 1.64 0.61
C LEU A 581 -15.90 0.26 1.18
N GLY A 582 -14.96 -0.69 1.06
CA GLY A 582 -15.05 -2.05 1.59
C GLY A 582 -15.57 -2.14 3.03
N VAL A 583 -15.06 -1.28 3.92
CA VAL A 583 -15.46 -1.24 5.35
C VAL A 583 -16.68 -0.36 5.64
N LEU A 584 -17.06 0.57 4.76
CA LEU A 584 -18.24 1.43 4.93
C LEU A 584 -19.58 0.69 4.71
N TYR A 585 -19.56 -0.54 4.23
CA TYR A 585 -20.75 -1.42 4.19
C TYR A 585 -21.06 -2.13 5.52
N CYS A 586 -20.29 -1.83 6.58
CA CYS A 586 -20.59 -2.22 7.95
C CYS A 586 -21.62 -1.30 8.62
N ASP A 587 -22.35 -1.85 9.59
CA ASP A 587 -23.21 -1.06 10.48
C ASP A 587 -22.41 -0.48 11.65
N LEU A 588 -21.37 -1.19 12.10
CA LEU A 588 -20.46 -0.77 13.18
C LEU A 588 -18.98 -1.00 12.79
N ILE A 589 -18.16 0.03 12.92
CA ILE A 589 -16.71 -0.01 12.75
C ILE A 589 -16.06 0.28 14.10
N GLY A 590 -15.19 -0.62 14.55
CA GLY A 590 -14.47 -0.51 15.82
C GLY A 590 -12.96 -0.35 15.67
N PHE A 591 -12.38 0.51 16.50
CA PHE A 591 -10.94 0.70 16.65
C PHE A 591 -10.51 0.58 18.11
N HIS A 592 -9.21 0.37 18.37
CA HIS A 592 -8.67 0.35 19.73
C HIS A 592 -8.74 1.70 20.46
N THR A 593 -8.40 2.80 19.78
CA THR A 593 -8.30 4.15 20.37
C THR A 593 -9.10 5.17 19.57
N TYR A 594 -9.40 6.32 20.19
CA TYR A 594 -10.13 7.40 19.54
C TYR A 594 -9.34 8.06 18.40
N ASP A 595 -8.01 8.10 18.49
CA ASP A 595 -7.17 8.65 17.41
C ASP A 595 -7.29 7.86 16.12
N TYR A 596 -7.35 6.52 16.19
CA TYR A 596 -7.52 5.68 15.00
C TYR A 596 -8.90 5.90 14.37
N ALA A 597 -9.95 5.98 15.19
CA ALA A 597 -11.30 6.35 14.72
C ALA A 597 -11.33 7.73 14.05
N ARG A 598 -10.70 8.75 14.67
CA ARG A 598 -10.58 10.11 14.12
C ARG A 598 -9.80 10.14 12.80
N HIS A 599 -8.73 9.35 12.67
CA HIS A 599 -7.98 9.23 11.43
C HIS A 599 -8.76 8.53 10.32
N PHE A 600 -9.56 7.52 10.65
CA PHE A 600 -10.49 6.88 9.72
C PHE A 600 -11.55 7.87 9.22
N LEU A 601 -12.25 8.56 10.13
CA LEU A 601 -13.24 9.60 9.78
C LEU A 601 -12.61 10.67 8.86
N SER A 602 -11.44 11.21 9.25
CA SER A 602 -10.71 12.19 8.43
C SER A 602 -10.33 11.68 7.05
N SER A 603 -10.06 10.38 6.90
CA SER A 603 -9.74 9.75 5.61
C SER A 603 -10.98 9.59 4.75
N CYS A 604 -12.12 9.20 5.33
CA CYS A 604 -13.42 9.15 4.65
C CYS A 604 -13.84 10.53 4.13
N THR A 605 -13.79 11.60 4.96
CA THR A 605 -14.11 12.96 4.50
C THR A 605 -13.20 13.40 3.35
N ARG A 606 -11.89 13.15 3.48
CA ARG A 606 -10.88 13.65 2.53
C ARG A 606 -10.77 12.85 1.24
N ILE A 607 -11.12 11.56 1.21
CA ILE A 607 -10.96 10.69 0.03
C ILE A 607 -12.30 10.44 -0.68
N LEU A 608 -13.38 10.29 0.08
CA LEU A 608 -14.71 9.97 -0.46
C LEU A 608 -15.64 11.19 -0.51
N GLY A 609 -15.29 12.29 0.16
CA GLY A 609 -16.14 13.49 0.22
C GLY A 609 -17.39 13.32 1.10
N LEU A 610 -17.44 12.26 1.92
CA LEU A 610 -18.62 11.94 2.73
C LEU A 610 -18.72 12.83 3.98
N PRO A 611 -19.94 13.23 4.39
CA PRO A 611 -20.16 13.90 5.65
C PRO A 611 -19.93 12.93 6.82
N THR A 612 -19.13 13.38 7.79
CA THR A 612 -18.70 12.58 8.94
C THR A 612 -19.09 13.26 10.25
N MET A 613 -19.71 12.51 11.15
CA MET A 613 -20.02 12.92 12.52
C MET A 613 -18.99 12.32 13.49
N PRO A 614 -18.83 12.84 14.72
CA PRO A 614 -17.89 12.27 15.71
C PRO A 614 -18.18 10.82 16.11
N ASN A 615 -19.40 10.33 15.85
CA ASN A 615 -19.91 8.99 16.16
C ASN A 615 -20.15 8.11 14.92
N GLY A 616 -19.87 8.58 13.70
CA GLY A 616 -20.18 7.81 12.49
C GLY A 616 -19.96 8.53 11.16
N VAL A 617 -20.20 7.81 10.06
CA VAL A 617 -20.15 8.30 8.67
C VAL A 617 -21.51 8.07 8.04
N GLU A 618 -22.05 9.06 7.32
CA GLU A 618 -23.26 8.84 6.51
C GLU A 618 -22.85 8.36 5.10
N PHE A 619 -23.36 7.20 4.70
CA PHE A 619 -23.05 6.55 3.43
C PHE A 619 -24.30 5.90 2.83
N GLU A 620 -24.67 6.27 1.61
CA GLU A 620 -25.89 5.80 0.92
C GLU A 620 -27.18 5.87 1.78
N GLY A 621 -27.32 6.90 2.62
CA GLY A 621 -28.47 7.05 3.53
C GLY A 621 -28.46 6.13 4.77
N ARG A 622 -27.40 5.34 4.97
CA ARG A 622 -27.11 4.59 6.18
C ARG A 622 -26.12 5.36 7.07
N LEU A 623 -26.33 5.35 8.38
CA LEU A 623 -25.36 5.87 9.35
C LEU A 623 -24.46 4.71 9.81
N VAL A 624 -23.22 4.71 9.33
CA VAL A 624 -22.18 3.76 9.76
C VAL A 624 -21.63 4.23 11.10
N HIS A 625 -21.90 3.48 12.17
CA HIS A 625 -21.42 3.85 13.50
C HIS A 625 -19.91 3.58 13.62
N VAL A 626 -19.17 4.54 14.19
CA VAL A 626 -17.73 4.39 14.45
C VAL A 626 -17.48 4.51 15.96
N GLY A 627 -16.89 3.46 16.55
CA GLY A 627 -16.70 3.33 17.99
C GLY A 627 -15.29 2.90 18.40
N THR A 628 -14.98 3.08 19.68
CA THR A 628 -13.69 2.77 20.29
C THR A 628 -13.84 1.67 21.33
N PHE A 629 -13.18 0.53 21.12
CA PHE A 629 -13.24 -0.62 22.02
C PHE A 629 -11.80 -1.11 22.26
N PRO A 630 -11.16 -0.72 23.38
CA PRO A 630 -9.83 -1.20 23.72
C PRO A 630 -9.89 -2.70 24.03
N ILE A 631 -9.02 -3.48 23.39
CA ILE A 631 -8.93 -4.92 23.62
C ILE A 631 -8.15 -5.21 24.91
N GLY A 632 -8.59 -6.22 25.67
CA GLY A 632 -7.93 -6.69 26.87
C GLY A 632 -7.46 -8.14 26.74
N ILE A 633 -6.97 -8.70 27.85
CA ILE A 633 -6.62 -10.13 28.00
C ILE A 633 -7.61 -10.83 28.94
N GLU A 634 -7.34 -12.09 29.29
CA GLU A 634 -8.05 -12.86 30.32
C GLU A 634 -7.12 -13.11 31.54
N PRO A 635 -7.06 -12.20 32.53
CA PRO A 635 -6.03 -12.23 33.58
C PRO A 635 -6.09 -13.47 34.47
N ALA A 636 -7.29 -14.04 34.68
CA ALA A 636 -7.46 -15.23 35.51
C ALA A 636 -6.63 -16.42 35.00
N SER A 637 -6.48 -16.56 33.68
CA SER A 637 -5.69 -17.64 33.07
C SER A 637 -4.20 -17.59 33.43
N PHE A 638 -3.62 -16.39 33.54
CA PHE A 638 -2.24 -16.19 33.97
C PHE A 638 -2.09 -16.46 35.47
N ILE A 639 -3.00 -15.92 36.29
CA ILE A 639 -3.01 -16.10 37.75
C ILE A 639 -3.13 -17.58 38.13
N ASP A 640 -3.97 -18.36 37.44
CA ASP A 640 -4.13 -19.80 37.71
C ASP A 640 -2.96 -20.63 37.18
N THR A 641 -2.31 -20.20 36.08
CA THR A 641 -1.10 -20.86 35.57
C THR A 641 0.09 -20.66 36.51
N LEU A 642 0.23 -19.47 37.10
CA LEU A 642 1.27 -19.19 38.09
C LEU A 642 1.15 -20.02 39.38
N LYS A 643 -0.05 -20.53 39.73
CA LYS A 643 -0.24 -21.41 40.89
C LYS A 643 0.26 -22.85 40.68
N ARG A 644 0.60 -23.24 39.44
CA ARG A 644 1.05 -24.60 39.13
C ARG A 644 2.45 -24.88 39.67
N GLU A 645 2.63 -26.07 40.26
CA GLU A 645 3.94 -26.49 40.81
C GLU A 645 5.05 -26.50 39.75
N SER A 646 4.76 -26.87 38.51
CA SER A 646 5.71 -26.81 37.38
C SER A 646 6.27 -25.40 37.17
N VAL A 647 5.40 -24.39 37.23
CA VAL A 647 5.74 -22.97 37.03
C VAL A 647 6.46 -22.41 38.26
N GLN A 648 6.03 -22.75 39.47
CA GLN A 648 6.71 -22.34 40.72
C GLN A 648 8.13 -22.91 40.86
N ASN A 649 8.31 -24.19 40.51
CA ASN A 649 9.64 -24.80 40.44
C ASN A 649 10.51 -24.10 39.38
N ARG A 650 9.92 -23.68 38.25
CA ARG A 650 10.63 -23.00 37.17
C ARG A 650 11.03 -21.56 37.54
N ILE A 651 10.14 -20.82 38.21
CA ILE A 651 10.41 -19.50 38.79
C ILE A 651 11.60 -19.62 39.75
N SER A 652 11.57 -20.58 40.67
CA SER A 652 12.66 -20.80 41.65
C SER A 652 14.02 -21.06 40.98
N GLN A 653 14.06 -21.83 39.90
CA GLN A 653 15.29 -22.07 39.11
C GLN A 653 15.81 -20.80 38.42
N LEU A 654 14.91 -19.98 37.88
CA LEU A 654 15.27 -18.73 37.21
C LEU A 654 15.75 -17.68 38.23
N GLU A 655 15.13 -17.58 39.40
CA GLU A 655 15.58 -16.70 40.48
C GLU A 655 16.94 -17.10 41.06
N GLN A 656 17.22 -18.40 41.19
CA GLN A 656 18.56 -18.89 41.53
C GLN A 656 19.61 -18.51 40.46
N ARG A 657 19.25 -18.61 39.18
CA ARG A 657 20.14 -18.28 38.06
C ARG A 657 20.44 -16.78 37.93
N PHE A 658 19.44 -15.93 38.18
CA PHE A 658 19.58 -14.47 38.13
C PHE A 658 19.84 -13.85 39.52
N GLY A 659 20.35 -14.63 40.47
CA GLY A 659 20.66 -14.16 41.82
C GLY A 659 21.61 -12.96 41.83
N GLY A 660 21.15 -11.84 42.40
CA GLY A 660 21.92 -10.58 42.47
C GLY A 660 21.85 -9.70 41.21
N VAL A 661 21.07 -10.08 40.20
CA VAL A 661 20.94 -9.38 38.91
C VAL A 661 19.49 -8.91 38.71
N LYS A 662 19.31 -7.70 38.18
CA LYS A 662 18.02 -7.16 37.74
C LYS A 662 17.67 -7.66 36.35
N VAL A 663 16.47 -8.20 36.20
CA VAL A 663 16.02 -8.79 34.93
C VAL A 663 15.04 -7.86 34.23
N ILE A 664 15.43 -7.35 33.06
CA ILE A 664 14.55 -6.66 32.11
C ILE A 664 14.06 -7.69 31.10
N VAL A 665 12.76 -7.74 30.84
CA VAL A 665 12.18 -8.60 29.80
C VAL A 665 11.64 -7.80 28.63
N GLY A 666 11.93 -8.26 27.42
CA GLY A 666 11.21 -7.90 26.21
C GLY A 666 10.63 -9.16 25.56
N VAL A 667 9.32 -9.19 25.33
CA VAL A 667 8.65 -10.28 24.61
C VAL A 667 8.00 -9.65 23.38
N ASP A 668 8.59 -9.90 22.22
CA ASP A 668 8.15 -9.31 20.97
C ASP A 668 8.14 -10.37 19.86
N ARG A 669 7.25 -10.20 18.88
CA ARG A 669 7.49 -10.81 17.56
C ARG A 669 8.64 -10.06 16.92
N LEU A 670 9.52 -10.76 16.20
CA LEU A 670 10.59 -10.12 15.45
C LEU A 670 9.97 -9.36 14.27
N ASP A 671 9.65 -8.09 14.48
CA ASP A 671 8.85 -7.24 13.62
C ASP A 671 9.31 -5.78 13.83
N TYR A 672 9.45 -5.01 12.76
CA TYR A 672 10.07 -3.67 12.81
C TYR A 672 9.25 -2.70 13.66
N ILE A 673 7.92 -2.89 13.72
CA ILE A 673 7.02 -2.06 14.54
C ILE A 673 7.31 -2.16 16.05
N LYS A 674 8.01 -3.22 16.50
CA LYS A 674 8.29 -3.49 17.92
C LYS A 674 9.50 -2.74 18.46
N GLY A 675 10.23 -2.01 17.60
CA GLY A 675 11.33 -1.15 18.02
C GLY A 675 12.42 -1.90 18.80
N VAL A 676 12.71 -3.15 18.42
CA VAL A 676 13.77 -3.95 19.04
C VAL A 676 15.16 -3.31 18.86
N PRO A 677 15.54 -2.75 17.69
CA PRO A 677 16.79 -2.02 17.55
C PRO A 677 16.90 -0.84 18.52
N GLN A 678 15.85 -0.02 18.65
CA GLN A 678 15.76 1.11 19.58
C GLN A 678 15.98 0.65 21.03
N LYS A 679 15.38 -0.48 21.42
CA LYS A 679 15.57 -1.11 22.73
C LYS A 679 17.04 -1.44 23.02
N LEU A 680 17.73 -2.01 22.02
CA LEU A 680 19.13 -2.40 22.12
C LEU A 680 20.06 -1.17 22.18
N HIS A 681 19.78 -0.14 21.39
CA HIS A 681 20.52 1.12 21.44
C HIS A 681 20.35 1.86 22.77
N ALA A 682 19.14 1.92 23.32
CA ALA A 682 18.90 2.52 24.64
C ALA A 682 19.61 1.74 25.77
N LEU A 683 19.65 0.40 25.70
CA LEU A 683 20.41 -0.41 26.66
C LEU A 683 21.93 -0.15 26.56
N GLU A 684 22.48 -0.03 25.34
CA GLU A 684 23.88 0.33 25.14
C GLU A 684 24.20 1.73 25.71
N LEU A 685 23.30 2.70 25.51
CA LEU A 685 23.45 4.04 26.06
C LEU A 685 23.41 4.04 27.59
N PHE A 686 22.42 3.35 28.18
CA PHE A 686 22.31 3.13 29.62
C PHE A 686 23.58 2.51 30.22
N LEU A 687 24.11 1.42 29.64
CA LEU A 687 25.35 0.79 30.11
C LEU A 687 26.61 1.65 29.88
N THR A 688 26.58 2.59 28.93
CA THR A 688 27.67 3.55 28.71
C THR A 688 27.66 4.68 29.74
N GLN A 689 26.47 5.17 30.10
CA GLN A 689 26.28 6.29 31.04
C GLN A 689 26.37 5.84 32.51
N HIS A 690 25.88 4.63 32.79
CA HIS A 690 25.83 4.03 34.13
C HIS A 690 26.64 2.71 34.19
N PRO A 691 27.98 2.78 34.16
CA PRO A 691 28.84 1.59 34.20
C PRO A 691 28.68 0.77 35.48
N GLU A 692 28.13 1.33 36.56
CA GLU A 692 27.81 0.63 37.82
C GLU A 692 26.76 -0.49 37.68
N TRP A 693 26.00 -0.51 36.58
CA TRP A 693 25.01 -1.55 36.28
C TRP A 693 25.53 -2.67 35.37
N ILE A 694 26.76 -2.55 34.84
CA ILE A 694 27.42 -3.64 34.09
C ILE A 694 27.62 -4.82 35.05
N GLY A 695 27.19 -6.01 34.65
CA GLY A 695 27.18 -7.21 35.51
C GLY A 695 25.97 -7.31 36.46
N ARG A 696 25.13 -6.27 36.55
CA ARG A 696 23.98 -6.20 37.47
C ARG A 696 22.62 -6.09 36.79
N VAL A 697 22.56 -5.80 35.49
CA VAL A 697 21.32 -5.74 34.70
C VAL A 697 21.44 -6.65 33.48
N VAL A 698 20.43 -7.50 33.26
CA VAL A 698 20.33 -8.36 32.08
C VAL A 698 19.01 -8.12 31.35
N LEU A 699 19.10 -7.90 30.03
CA LEU A 699 17.95 -7.90 29.12
C LEU A 699 17.74 -9.32 28.56
N VAL A 700 16.60 -9.93 28.90
CA VAL A 700 16.10 -11.15 28.26
C VAL A 700 15.13 -10.73 27.16
N GLN A 701 15.60 -10.70 25.91
CA GLN A 701 14.76 -10.42 24.74
C GLN A 701 14.33 -11.73 24.09
N LEU A 702 13.06 -12.08 24.26
CA LEU A 702 12.40 -13.11 23.47
C LEU A 702 11.93 -12.50 22.15
N ALA A 703 12.44 -13.05 21.04
CA ALA A 703 12.05 -12.69 19.69
C ALA A 703 11.30 -13.87 19.06
N VAL A 704 9.97 -13.81 19.07
CA VAL A 704 9.14 -14.85 18.46
C VAL A 704 9.28 -14.75 16.93
N PRO A 705 9.69 -15.83 16.23
CA PRO A 705 9.82 -15.83 14.78
C PRO A 705 8.48 -15.47 14.10
N SER A 706 8.53 -14.59 13.09
CA SER A 706 7.36 -14.20 12.30
C SER A 706 7.80 -13.90 10.86
N ARG A 707 6.92 -14.18 9.89
CA ARG A 707 7.02 -13.75 8.48
C ARG A 707 8.41 -13.93 7.87
N GLN A 708 9.00 -15.12 8.05
CA GLN A 708 10.40 -15.37 7.68
C GLN A 708 10.66 -15.31 6.17
N ASP A 709 9.63 -15.50 5.36
CA ASP A 709 9.69 -15.48 3.89
C ASP A 709 9.72 -14.06 3.30
N VAL A 710 9.51 -13.03 4.13
CA VAL A 710 9.48 -11.60 3.74
C VAL A 710 10.87 -10.99 3.96
N GLU A 711 11.42 -10.33 2.94
CA GLU A 711 12.81 -9.86 2.91
C GLU A 711 13.12 -8.85 4.03
N GLU A 712 12.22 -7.90 4.26
CA GLU A 712 12.34 -6.87 5.29
C GLU A 712 12.50 -7.46 6.70
N TYR A 713 11.86 -8.61 6.96
CA TYR A 713 11.98 -9.35 8.22
C TYR A 713 13.33 -10.08 8.34
N GLN A 714 13.91 -10.54 7.22
CA GLN A 714 15.26 -11.12 7.19
C GLN A 714 16.34 -10.05 7.42
N ASN A 715 16.17 -8.88 6.82
CA ASN A 715 17.04 -7.71 7.00
C ASN A 715 17.00 -7.20 8.45
N LEU A 716 15.80 -7.04 9.03
CA LEU A 716 15.63 -6.72 10.45
C LEU A 716 16.29 -7.75 11.37
N ARG A 717 16.11 -9.05 11.09
CA ARG A 717 16.71 -10.14 11.87
C ARG A 717 18.24 -10.07 11.87
N SER A 718 18.84 -9.78 10.71
CA SER A 718 20.29 -9.62 10.58
C SER A 718 20.79 -8.45 11.43
N THR A 719 20.14 -7.29 11.31
CA THR A 719 20.43 -6.08 12.10
C THR A 719 20.33 -6.34 13.62
N VAL A 720 19.27 -7.02 14.08
CA VAL A 720 19.08 -7.34 15.49
C VAL A 720 20.16 -8.31 16.00
N ASN A 721 20.54 -9.33 15.23
CA ASN A 721 21.61 -10.25 15.61
C ASN A 721 22.97 -9.53 15.70
N GLU A 722 23.26 -8.63 14.77
CA GLU A 722 24.48 -7.82 14.78
C GLU A 722 24.54 -6.91 16.02
N LEU A 723 23.45 -6.18 16.32
CA LEU A 723 23.36 -5.33 17.51
C LEU A 723 23.55 -6.13 18.81
N VAL A 724 22.90 -7.29 18.94
CA VAL A 724 23.09 -8.18 20.10
C VAL A 724 24.55 -8.64 20.22
N GLY A 725 25.16 -9.05 19.11
CA GLY A 725 26.58 -9.46 19.08
C GLY A 725 27.53 -8.33 19.45
N ARG A 726 27.32 -7.13 18.90
CA ARG A 726 28.12 -5.93 19.14
C ARG A 726 28.04 -5.46 20.60
N ILE A 727 26.85 -5.44 21.19
CA ILE A 727 26.66 -5.00 22.59
C ILE A 727 27.20 -6.05 23.57
N ASN A 728 26.92 -7.35 23.35
CA ASN A 728 27.51 -8.40 24.17
C ASN A 728 29.05 -8.45 24.04
N GLY A 729 29.61 -8.18 22.86
CA GLY A 729 31.06 -8.08 22.68
C GLY A 729 31.71 -6.84 23.34
N ARG A 730 30.94 -5.76 23.56
CA ARG A 730 31.42 -4.51 24.16
C ARG A 730 31.33 -4.48 25.69
N PHE A 731 30.26 -5.03 26.28
CA PHE A 731 30.00 -4.98 27.72
C PHE A 731 29.92 -6.36 28.40
N GLY A 732 29.97 -7.45 27.65
CA GLY A 732 30.03 -8.80 28.19
C GLY A 732 31.42 -9.15 28.72
N THR A 733 31.46 -10.11 29.63
CA THR A 733 32.67 -10.77 30.12
C THR A 733 32.59 -12.26 29.81
N VAL A 734 33.59 -13.05 30.21
CA VAL A 734 33.59 -14.51 30.02
C VAL A 734 32.43 -15.19 30.77
N GLU A 735 31.99 -14.62 31.90
CA GLU A 735 30.96 -15.19 32.78
C GLU A 735 29.59 -14.50 32.63
N PHE A 736 29.56 -13.27 32.11
CA PHE A 736 28.37 -12.42 32.08
C PHE A 736 28.07 -11.88 30.68
N MET A 737 26.82 -11.98 30.24
CA MET A 737 26.32 -11.33 29.02
C MET A 737 25.14 -10.42 29.36
N PRO A 738 25.18 -9.12 29.02
CA PRO A 738 24.08 -8.20 29.31
C PRO A 738 22.80 -8.52 28.52
N ILE A 739 22.90 -9.20 27.38
CA ILE A 739 21.73 -9.53 26.54
C ILE A 739 21.62 -11.04 26.30
N HIS A 740 20.52 -11.61 26.79
CA HIS A 740 20.07 -12.95 26.45
C HIS A 740 19.00 -12.86 25.35
N PHE A 741 19.43 -12.95 24.10
CA PHE A 741 18.54 -12.97 22.94
C PHE A 741 18.08 -14.41 22.63
N MET A 742 16.76 -14.60 22.48
CA MET A 742 16.15 -15.90 22.24
C MET A 742 15.20 -15.84 21.02
N HIS A 743 15.67 -16.29 19.86
CA HIS A 743 14.86 -16.36 18.65
C HIS A 743 14.09 -17.70 18.54
N LYS A 744 13.07 -17.88 19.39
CA LYS A 744 12.18 -19.05 19.41
C LYS A 744 10.84 -18.74 20.08
N SER A 745 9.83 -19.55 19.83
CA SER A 745 8.58 -19.53 20.61
C SER A 745 8.78 -20.25 21.95
N LEU A 746 8.25 -19.70 23.04
CA LEU A 746 8.18 -20.38 24.35
C LEU A 746 6.80 -21.00 24.58
N ALA A 747 6.75 -22.01 25.45
CA ALA A 747 5.51 -22.51 26.00
C ALA A 747 4.91 -21.49 26.98
N PHE A 748 3.57 -21.48 27.12
CA PHE A 748 2.85 -20.54 27.97
C PHE A 748 3.34 -20.56 29.44
N ASP A 749 3.56 -21.75 30.00
CA ASP A 749 4.07 -21.95 31.37
C ASP A 749 5.47 -21.32 31.57
N GLU A 750 6.36 -21.40 30.57
CA GLU A 750 7.71 -20.78 30.61
C GLU A 750 7.64 -19.26 30.44
N LEU A 751 6.71 -18.76 29.60
CA LEU A 751 6.47 -17.33 29.41
C LEU A 751 5.96 -16.67 30.69
N CYS A 752 4.99 -17.31 31.37
CA CYS A 752 4.50 -16.87 32.68
C CYS A 752 5.60 -16.86 33.75
N ALA A 753 6.47 -17.87 33.77
CA ALA A 753 7.62 -17.91 34.68
C ALA A 753 8.60 -16.76 34.41
N LEU A 754 8.91 -16.47 33.14
CA LEU A 754 9.77 -15.36 32.76
C LEU A 754 9.17 -14.00 33.15
N TYR A 755 7.88 -13.78 32.88
CA TYR A 755 7.20 -12.55 33.30
C TYR A 755 7.23 -12.35 34.83
N ALA A 756 7.02 -13.40 35.63
CA ALA A 756 6.99 -13.32 37.08
C ALA A 756 8.36 -12.98 37.71
N VAL A 757 9.45 -13.50 37.12
CA VAL A 757 10.83 -13.27 37.61
C VAL A 757 11.38 -11.89 37.21
N SER A 758 10.83 -11.26 36.18
CA SER A 758 11.38 -10.03 35.62
C SER A 758 11.01 -8.78 36.44
N ASP A 759 12.01 -7.98 36.81
CA ASP A 759 11.83 -6.72 37.56
C ASP A 759 11.25 -5.59 36.72
N VAL A 760 11.53 -5.59 35.41
CA VAL A 760 11.10 -4.56 34.46
C VAL A 760 10.63 -5.23 33.17
N CYS A 761 9.50 -4.78 32.61
CA CYS A 761 9.10 -5.10 31.24
C CYS A 761 9.28 -3.88 30.34
N LEU A 762 9.94 -4.05 29.19
CA LEU A 762 10.29 -2.97 28.27
C LEU A 762 9.66 -3.20 26.90
N VAL A 763 8.62 -2.40 26.60
CA VAL A 763 7.90 -2.39 25.32
C VAL A 763 8.18 -1.07 24.59
N SER A 764 9.02 -1.13 23.57
CA SER A 764 9.55 0.01 22.81
C SER A 764 8.97 0.12 21.39
N SER A 765 7.74 -0.36 21.16
CA SER A 765 7.09 -0.36 19.85
C SER A 765 7.06 1.03 19.22
N THR A 766 7.55 1.19 18.00
CA THR A 766 7.47 2.44 17.22
C THR A 766 6.04 2.77 16.82
N ARG A 767 5.21 1.74 16.59
CA ARG A 767 3.75 1.79 16.50
C ARG A 767 3.15 0.46 16.98
N ASP A 768 2.06 0.50 17.74
CA ASP A 768 1.33 -0.71 18.13
C ASP A 768 -0.17 -0.45 18.25
N GLY A 769 -1.01 -1.35 17.72
CA GLY A 769 -2.47 -1.21 17.80
C GLY A 769 -2.95 -1.15 19.25
N MET A 770 -2.48 -2.09 20.08
CA MET A 770 -2.69 -2.05 21.54
C MET A 770 -1.44 -2.50 22.32
N ASN A 771 -0.73 -3.55 21.87
CA ASN A 771 0.29 -4.29 22.64
C ASN A 771 -0.26 -5.02 23.89
N LEU A 772 -0.67 -6.27 23.70
CA LEU A 772 -1.18 -7.11 24.81
C LEU A 772 -0.09 -7.65 25.76
N VAL A 773 1.18 -7.69 25.34
CA VAL A 773 2.30 -8.16 26.18
C VAL A 773 2.42 -7.34 27.47
N SER A 774 2.18 -6.03 27.39
CA SER A 774 2.10 -5.17 28.57
C SER A 774 1.04 -5.64 29.59
N TYR A 775 -0.14 -6.05 29.12
CA TYR A 775 -1.22 -6.58 29.97
C TYR A 775 -0.85 -7.96 30.56
N GLU A 776 -0.20 -8.83 29.78
CA GLU A 776 0.24 -10.17 30.22
C GLU A 776 1.25 -10.04 31.37
N TYR A 777 2.24 -9.16 31.23
CA TYR A 777 3.22 -8.88 32.28
C TYR A 777 2.54 -8.37 33.56
N ILE A 778 1.63 -7.39 33.45
CA ILE A 778 0.89 -6.85 34.61
C ILE A 778 0.09 -7.95 35.32
N ALA A 779 -0.56 -8.86 34.59
CA ALA A 779 -1.30 -9.96 35.18
C ALA A 779 -0.40 -10.94 35.97
N CYS A 780 0.87 -11.09 35.59
CA CYS A 780 1.83 -11.96 36.26
C CYS A 780 2.55 -11.33 37.48
N GLN A 781 2.43 -10.02 37.70
CA GLN A 781 3.32 -9.27 38.61
C GLN A 781 2.83 -9.11 40.06
N GLN A 782 1.86 -9.90 40.50
CA GLN A 782 1.24 -9.79 41.83
C GLN A 782 2.24 -9.88 43.01
N ALA A 783 3.33 -10.65 42.86
CA ALA A 783 4.31 -10.86 43.93
C ALA A 783 5.49 -9.86 43.88
N ARG A 784 6.10 -9.65 42.71
CA ARG A 784 7.34 -8.87 42.56
C ARG A 784 7.10 -7.37 42.31
N GLN A 785 5.91 -6.99 41.83
CA GLN A 785 5.49 -5.61 41.57
C GLN A 785 6.50 -4.86 40.69
N GLY A 786 6.87 -5.47 39.57
CA GLY A 786 7.83 -4.94 38.61
C GLY A 786 7.30 -3.74 37.81
N VAL A 787 8.23 -3.00 37.20
CA VAL A 787 7.96 -1.75 36.48
C VAL A 787 7.60 -2.04 35.01
N MET A 788 6.61 -1.33 34.50
CA MET A 788 6.24 -1.37 33.08
C MET A 788 6.76 -0.12 32.38
N ILE A 789 7.74 -0.27 31.48
CA ILE A 789 8.17 0.79 30.54
C ILE A 789 7.45 0.56 29.20
N LEU A 790 6.73 1.57 28.74
CA LEU A 790 5.80 1.45 27.61
C LEU A 790 5.94 2.62 26.64
N SER A 791 6.08 2.31 25.35
CA SER A 791 6.07 3.30 24.28
C SER A 791 4.75 4.08 24.23
N GLU A 792 4.82 5.40 24.12
CA GLU A 792 3.66 6.29 23.87
C GLU A 792 2.90 5.94 22.58
N PHE A 793 3.57 5.28 21.62
CA PHE A 793 3.00 4.89 20.34
C PHE A 793 2.30 3.52 20.34
N ALA A 794 2.22 2.86 21.49
CA ALA A 794 1.37 1.69 21.69
C ALA A 794 0.01 2.11 22.24
N GLY A 795 -1.09 1.58 21.69
CA GLY A 795 -2.45 1.90 22.18
C GLY A 795 -2.66 1.67 23.69
N ALA A 796 -1.92 0.75 24.30
CA ALA A 796 -1.90 0.51 25.74
C ALA A 796 -1.50 1.75 26.56
N ALA A 797 -0.70 2.69 26.03
CA ALA A 797 -0.25 3.86 26.78
C ALA A 797 -1.41 4.77 27.22
N GLN A 798 -2.49 4.85 26.42
CA GLN A 798 -3.71 5.58 26.78
C GLN A 798 -4.51 4.88 27.90
N SER A 799 -4.29 3.57 28.10
CA SER A 799 -5.02 2.71 29.04
C SER A 799 -4.27 2.46 30.35
N LEU A 800 -2.96 2.29 30.28
CA LEU A 800 -2.10 1.81 31.37
C LEU A 800 -1.48 2.96 32.17
N ASN A 801 -2.34 3.78 32.78
CA ASN A 801 -1.94 4.86 33.68
C ASN A 801 -1.26 4.28 34.95
N GLY A 802 0.04 4.53 35.09
CA GLY A 802 0.94 3.89 36.05
C GLY A 802 2.15 3.18 35.42
N SER A 803 2.23 3.11 34.09
CA SER A 803 3.45 2.74 33.36
C SER A 803 4.36 3.96 33.17
N LEU A 804 5.68 3.72 33.03
CA LEU A 804 6.64 4.74 32.57
C LEU A 804 6.50 4.87 31.05
N VAL A 805 5.90 5.97 30.61
CA VAL A 805 5.65 6.24 29.19
C VAL A 805 6.88 6.88 28.56
N VAL A 806 7.35 6.32 27.44
CA VAL A 806 8.56 6.77 26.75
C VAL A 806 8.35 6.95 25.24
N ASN A 807 9.10 7.85 24.63
CA ASN A 807 9.28 7.94 23.19
C ASN A 807 10.43 7.01 22.77
N PRO A 808 10.18 5.89 22.06
CA PRO A 808 11.23 4.94 21.66
C PRO A 808 12.24 5.49 20.65
N TRP A 809 11.97 6.64 20.01
CA TRP A 809 12.92 7.31 19.12
C TRP A 809 13.97 8.12 19.90
N ASP A 810 13.64 8.56 21.12
CA ASP A 810 14.59 9.20 22.02
C ASP A 810 15.31 8.12 22.86
N SER A 811 16.50 7.72 22.39
CA SER A 811 17.30 6.72 23.10
C SER A 811 17.76 7.18 24.49
N GLN A 812 17.87 8.50 24.73
CA GLN A 812 18.23 9.04 26.04
C GLN A 812 17.07 8.86 27.02
N GLN A 813 15.86 9.27 26.63
CA GLN A 813 14.67 9.11 27.48
C GLN A 813 14.40 7.64 27.83
N VAL A 814 14.63 6.71 26.89
CA VAL A 814 14.50 5.27 27.18
C VAL A 814 15.60 4.77 28.12
N ALA A 815 16.85 5.26 28.00
CA ALA A 815 17.94 4.92 28.92
C ALA A 815 17.67 5.46 30.34
N ASP A 816 17.20 6.70 30.45
CA ASP A 816 16.81 7.32 31.72
C ASP A 816 15.65 6.57 32.39
N ALA A 817 14.63 6.16 31.61
CA ALA A 817 13.51 5.36 32.10
C ALA A 817 13.93 3.94 32.53
N ILE A 818 14.94 3.33 31.88
CA ILE A 818 15.54 2.07 32.36
C ILE A 818 16.23 2.31 33.71
N HIS A 819 17.00 3.39 33.86
CA HIS A 819 17.65 3.74 35.12
C HIS A 819 16.64 4.00 36.25
N GLU A 820 15.57 4.76 35.98
CA GLU A 820 14.47 4.97 36.92
C GLU A 820 13.81 3.63 37.31
N ALA A 821 13.47 2.78 36.34
CA ALA A 821 12.81 1.50 36.60
C ALA A 821 13.63 0.54 37.48
N VAL A 822 14.97 0.52 37.36
CA VAL A 822 15.83 -0.33 38.22
C VAL A 822 16.12 0.28 39.60
N THR A 823 15.96 1.60 39.76
CA THR A 823 16.17 2.32 41.04
C THR A 823 14.88 2.60 41.82
N MET A 824 13.70 2.48 41.21
CA MET A 824 12.40 2.84 41.79
C MET A 824 12.10 2.10 43.11
N ASP A 825 11.67 2.87 44.10
CA ASP A 825 11.35 2.38 45.43
C ASP A 825 10.14 1.41 45.44
N ALA A 826 10.10 0.52 46.44
CA ALA A 826 9.07 -0.50 46.51
C ALA A 826 7.65 0.06 46.73
N ALA A 827 7.49 1.23 47.35
CA ALA A 827 6.17 1.79 47.62
C ALA A 827 5.56 2.40 46.35
N THR A 828 6.34 3.17 45.58
CA THR A 828 5.91 3.71 44.28
C THR A 828 5.61 2.58 43.30
N ARG A 829 6.45 1.54 43.25
CA ARG A 829 6.20 0.35 42.42
C ARG A 829 4.90 -0.37 42.79
N ALA A 830 4.63 -0.58 44.08
CA ALA A 830 3.39 -1.18 44.56
C ALA A 830 2.15 -0.36 44.14
N GLU A 831 2.22 0.97 44.26
CA GLU A 831 1.11 1.86 43.91
C GLU A 831 0.83 1.89 42.40
N ASN A 832 1.89 1.94 41.59
CA ASN A 832 1.77 1.89 40.13
C ASN A 832 1.22 0.54 39.67
N HIS A 833 1.74 -0.57 40.19
CA HIS A 833 1.19 -1.91 39.92
C HIS A 833 -0.29 -2.03 40.31
N ARG A 834 -0.71 -1.46 41.46
CA ARG A 834 -2.11 -1.49 41.92
C ARG A 834 -3.06 -0.79 40.94
N LYS A 835 -2.67 0.34 40.36
CA LYS A 835 -3.45 1.06 39.33
C LYS A 835 -3.56 0.23 38.05
N LEU A 836 -2.42 -0.27 37.56
CA LEU A 836 -2.32 -1.09 36.36
C LEU A 836 -3.16 -2.38 36.46
N PHE A 837 -3.00 -3.14 37.54
CA PHE A 837 -3.73 -4.39 37.76
C PHE A 837 -5.24 -4.16 37.87
N LYS A 838 -5.68 -3.07 38.52
CA LYS A 838 -7.10 -2.69 38.59
C LYS A 838 -7.69 -2.39 37.20
N TYR A 839 -6.93 -1.78 36.30
CA TYR A 839 -7.36 -1.55 34.92
C TYR A 839 -7.48 -2.88 34.15
N VAL A 840 -6.38 -3.66 34.13
CA VAL A 840 -6.28 -4.92 33.38
C VAL A 840 -7.35 -5.94 33.81
N ASN A 841 -7.70 -5.99 35.10
CA ASN A 841 -8.73 -6.89 35.61
C ASN A 841 -10.17 -6.40 35.33
N LYS A 842 -10.39 -5.10 35.09
CA LYS A 842 -11.71 -4.55 34.75
C LYS A 842 -11.99 -4.60 33.24
N TYR A 843 -11.01 -4.23 32.43
CA TYR A 843 -11.12 -4.15 30.97
C TYR A 843 -10.53 -5.40 30.32
N SER A 844 -11.21 -6.53 30.51
CA SER A 844 -10.82 -7.84 29.95
C SER A 844 -11.25 -8.01 28.50
N ALA A 845 -10.73 -9.05 27.84
CA ALA A 845 -11.18 -9.48 26.51
C ALA A 845 -12.70 -9.77 26.47
N ALA A 846 -13.26 -10.30 27.57
CA ALA A 846 -14.69 -10.54 27.68
C ALA A 846 -15.50 -9.23 27.73
N PHE A 847 -15.01 -8.21 28.45
CA PHE A 847 -15.62 -6.88 28.47
C PHE A 847 -15.57 -6.19 27.10
N TRP A 848 -14.45 -6.31 26.38
CA TRP A 848 -14.30 -5.81 25.01
C TRP A 848 -15.34 -6.42 24.05
N GLY A 849 -15.40 -7.75 23.96
CA GLY A 849 -16.32 -8.44 23.04
C GLY A 849 -17.79 -8.20 23.36
N SER A 850 -18.16 -8.23 24.65
CA SER A 850 -19.55 -7.94 25.08
C SER A 850 -19.94 -6.49 24.81
N SER A 851 -19.03 -5.54 24.98
CA SER A 851 -19.29 -4.13 24.65
C SER A 851 -19.52 -3.92 23.14
N PHE A 852 -18.71 -4.57 22.29
CA PHE A 852 -18.86 -4.48 20.83
C PHE A 852 -20.19 -5.07 20.34
N ILE A 853 -20.55 -6.28 20.82
CA ILE A 853 -21.83 -6.92 20.45
C ILE A 853 -23.02 -6.15 21.02
N LYS A 854 -22.93 -5.61 22.24
CA LYS A 854 -24.00 -4.79 22.82
C LYS A 854 -24.27 -3.53 21.99
N GLU A 855 -23.23 -2.91 21.44
CA GLU A 855 -23.39 -1.77 20.54
C GLU A 855 -23.98 -2.18 19.18
N MET A 856 -23.51 -3.27 18.59
CA MET A 856 -24.13 -3.86 17.39
C MET A 856 -25.60 -4.27 17.63
N GLY A 857 -25.94 -4.70 18.84
CA GLY A 857 -27.29 -5.01 19.27
C GLY A 857 -28.21 -3.80 19.28
N ARG A 858 -27.72 -2.64 19.74
CA ARG A 858 -28.45 -1.36 19.82
C ARG A 858 -28.76 -0.73 18.47
N ILE A 859 -27.90 -0.93 17.48
CA ILE A 859 -28.12 -0.45 16.12
C ILE A 859 -29.27 -1.25 15.53
N GLU A 860 -30.47 -0.67 15.43
CA GLU A 860 -31.55 -1.29 14.65
C GLU A 860 -31.06 -1.43 13.20
N ALA A 861 -31.20 -2.63 12.63
CA ALA A 861 -30.94 -2.80 11.20
C ALA A 861 -31.95 -1.91 10.48
N ALA A 862 -31.47 -0.90 9.74
CA ALA A 862 -32.34 0.06 9.10
C ALA A 862 -33.29 -0.67 8.14
N ASP A 863 -34.58 -0.71 8.51
CA ASP A 863 -35.61 -1.35 7.70
C ASP A 863 -35.59 -0.74 6.29
N SER A 864 -35.71 -1.63 5.31
CA SER A 864 -35.65 -1.35 3.87
C SER A 864 -36.47 -0.13 3.44
N PHE A 865 -35.91 0.63 2.49
CA PHE A 865 -36.60 1.53 1.55
C PHE A 865 -38.10 1.76 1.83
N LYS A 866 -38.41 2.70 2.73
CA LYS A 866 -39.74 3.33 2.70
C LYS A 866 -39.75 4.37 1.61
N GLU A 867 -40.41 4.01 0.51
CA GLU A 867 -40.84 4.95 -0.53
C GLU A 867 -41.47 6.19 0.13
N ARG A 868 -40.91 7.37 -0.16
CA ARG A 868 -41.60 8.64 0.06
C ARG A 868 -42.52 8.92 -1.13
N GLU A 869 -43.52 8.06 -1.33
CA GLU A 869 -44.72 8.47 -2.05
C GLU A 869 -45.71 9.13 -1.08
N GLY A 870 -46.35 10.23 -1.49
CA GLY A 870 -47.54 10.74 -0.81
C GLY A 870 -47.49 12.14 -0.18
N ALA A 871 -46.89 13.15 -0.82
CA ALA A 871 -47.28 14.57 -0.61
C ALA A 871 -46.77 15.53 -1.71
N GLY A 872 -47.20 15.35 -2.95
CA GLY A 872 -47.09 16.39 -3.98
C GLY A 872 -48.42 17.16 -4.12
N PRO A 873 -48.45 18.51 -4.06
CA PRO A 873 -49.65 19.27 -4.37
C PRO A 873 -49.81 19.40 -5.90
N GLY A 874 -50.56 18.47 -6.50
CA GLY A 874 -50.96 18.55 -7.90
C GLY A 874 -52.01 19.65 -8.12
N VAL A 875 -51.71 20.63 -8.97
CA VAL A 875 -52.69 21.60 -9.47
C VAL A 875 -53.67 20.88 -10.41
N GLY A 876 -54.98 21.08 -10.18
CA GLY A 876 -56.01 20.21 -10.76
C GLY A 876 -56.57 20.63 -12.12
N VAL A 877 -56.94 19.60 -12.90
CA VAL A 877 -58.00 19.50 -13.92
C VAL A 877 -58.41 18.01 -13.84
N GLY A 878 -59.65 17.54 -13.83
CA GLY A 878 -60.99 18.09 -14.08
C GLY A 878 -61.85 16.90 -14.58
N GLU A 879 -63.17 16.93 -14.31
CA GLU A 879 -64.19 15.96 -14.79
C GLU A 879 -64.25 14.55 -14.14
N GLY A 880 -65.45 13.95 -14.06
CA GLY A 880 -65.60 12.49 -13.90
C GLY A 880 -66.35 11.88 -12.69
N GLN A 881 -67.46 12.47 -12.20
CA GLN A 881 -68.47 11.72 -11.41
C GLN A 881 -69.22 10.68 -12.30
N PRO A 882 -70.08 9.75 -11.78
CA PRO A 882 -70.34 9.32 -10.40
C PRO A 882 -70.53 7.78 -10.20
N ARG A 883 -70.76 7.33 -8.94
CA ARG A 883 -71.84 6.41 -8.43
C ARG A 883 -71.36 5.72 -7.13
N ASN A 884 -71.81 6.07 -5.92
CA ASN A 884 -73.16 6.15 -5.31
C ASN A 884 -73.71 4.80 -4.80
N ALA A 885 -73.38 4.46 -3.54
CA ALA A 885 -74.14 3.66 -2.55
C ALA A 885 -73.31 3.61 -1.24
N GLY A 886 -73.81 3.76 -0.02
CA GLY A 886 -75.17 4.09 0.46
C GLY A 886 -75.40 3.51 1.86
N LYS A 887 -76.04 4.27 2.77
CA LYS A 887 -76.33 3.97 4.21
C LYS A 887 -75.11 4.11 5.15
N GLY A 888 -75.23 4.64 6.37
CA GLY A 888 -76.39 5.26 7.03
C GLY A 888 -76.00 6.01 8.32
N GLU A 889 -76.82 7.02 8.62
CA GLU A 889 -77.15 7.70 9.90
C GLU A 889 -76.59 7.07 11.19
N GLU A 890 -76.04 7.83 12.16
CA GLU A 890 -76.80 8.72 13.06
C GLU A 890 -75.91 9.81 13.74
N THR A 891 -76.39 11.06 13.73
CA THR A 891 -76.66 12.01 14.86
C THR A 891 -75.71 12.13 16.09
N LEU A 892 -75.53 13.27 16.81
CA LEU A 892 -76.16 14.62 16.81
C LEU A 892 -75.30 15.64 17.63
N LYS A 893 -75.51 16.95 17.39
CA LYS A 893 -75.34 18.15 18.27
C LYS A 893 -74.05 19.02 18.32
N MET A 894 -74.30 20.25 17.86
CA MET A 894 -73.68 21.58 17.97
C MET A 894 -73.22 22.09 19.38
N LYS A 895 -72.06 22.79 19.42
CA LYS A 895 -71.80 24.27 19.69
C LYS A 895 -72.47 24.98 20.92
N PRO A 896 -72.06 26.21 21.36
CA PRO A 896 -70.91 27.09 20.98
C PRO A 896 -70.21 27.88 22.16
N ASP A 897 -69.48 28.97 21.84
CA ASP A 897 -69.07 30.16 22.66
C ASP A 897 -68.00 29.99 23.78
N ASP A 898 -67.07 30.91 24.12
CA ASP A 898 -66.36 32.10 23.53
C ASP A 898 -65.25 32.51 24.58
N PRO A 899 -64.49 33.64 24.55
CA PRO A 899 -64.00 34.53 23.49
C PRO A 899 -62.46 34.80 23.54
N ALA A 900 -61.96 35.70 22.69
CA ALA A 900 -60.58 36.25 22.72
C ALA A 900 -60.48 37.62 23.44
N PRO A 901 -59.26 38.15 23.66
CA PRO A 901 -59.04 39.61 23.56
C PRO A 901 -57.87 40.00 22.63
N GLN A 902 -57.88 41.26 22.19
CA GLN A 902 -57.00 41.83 21.15
C GLN A 902 -55.87 42.73 21.68
N ALA A 903 -54.81 42.82 20.87
CA ALA A 903 -54.01 44.00 20.48
C ALA A 903 -53.46 45.03 21.50
N ASN A 904 -52.17 45.34 21.31
CA ASN A 904 -51.62 46.71 21.26
C ASN A 904 -50.38 46.70 20.35
N GLY A 905 -50.04 47.79 19.64
CA GLY A 905 -48.93 47.77 18.67
C GLY A 905 -48.35 49.11 18.21
N THR A 906 -47.20 49.04 17.53
CA THR A 906 -46.51 50.09 16.73
C THR A 906 -45.41 49.40 15.87
N VAL A 907 -45.04 49.70 14.60
CA VAL A 907 -45.27 50.83 13.64
C VAL A 907 -44.33 52.02 13.92
N ILE A 908 -43.27 52.37 13.14
CA ILE A 908 -42.65 51.87 11.88
C ILE A 908 -41.08 52.02 12.01
N GLN A 909 -40.19 51.27 11.32
CA GLN A 909 -39.55 51.59 10.01
C GLN A 909 -38.52 50.50 9.65
N GLY A 910 -38.19 50.33 8.36
CA GLY A 910 -37.12 49.41 7.91
C GLY A 910 -36.22 50.03 6.84
N ASN A 911 -35.12 49.33 6.52
CA ASN A 911 -34.36 49.41 5.26
C ASN A 911 -33.42 48.19 5.19
N GLY A 912 -33.38 47.48 4.06
CA GLY A 912 -32.26 46.57 3.72
C GLY A 912 -31.09 47.38 3.13
N VAL A 913 -30.03 46.85 2.50
CA VAL A 913 -29.64 45.58 1.80
C VAL A 913 -28.08 45.71 1.60
N PRO A 914 -27.21 44.76 1.12
CA PRO A 914 -27.22 43.29 0.98
C PRO A 914 -26.04 42.56 1.71
N LEU A 915 -26.00 41.23 1.54
CA LEU A 915 -24.79 40.39 1.67
C LEU A 915 -23.78 40.60 0.51
N THR A 916 -22.49 40.37 0.76
CA THR A 916 -21.47 40.09 -0.28
C THR A 916 -20.66 38.83 0.09
N PRO A 917 -20.25 38.00 -0.90
CA PRO A 917 -19.44 36.82 -0.65
C PRO A 917 -17.95 37.17 -0.55
N VAL A 918 -17.21 36.36 0.20
CA VAL A 918 -15.73 36.43 0.27
C VAL A 918 -15.15 35.24 -0.51
N LEU A 919 -14.14 35.53 -1.33
CA LEU A 919 -13.37 34.58 -2.14
C LEU A 919 -12.37 33.77 -1.30
#